data_AF-A0A413HZN7-F1
#
_entry.id   AF-A0A413HZN7-F1
#
_cell.length_a   1.000
_cell.length_b   1.000
_cell.length_c   1.000
_cell.angle_alpha   90.00
_cell.angle_beta   90.00
_cell.angle_gamma   90.00
#
_symmetry.space_group_name_H-M   'P 1'
#
loop_
_entity.id
_entity.type
_entity.pdbx_description
1 polymer ?
#
loop_
_entity_poly.entity_id
_entity_poly.type
_entity_poly.pdbx_seq_one_letter_code
_entity_poly.pdbx_strand_id
1 'polypeptide(L)'
;MLYKIEAIMAFSSKRINAYDVAQMCGVEHDEAAFVLNGLYPIIVCEGDRYFAFHNDVRLFLQNAIIHNSNIKGITESIINRIKQDRELWKYRYDISFNLLVSCKATDEVLKLIDVEYVMDSALYGISFDRILQQFILAHQLPMDNLEEVCIHSSAVSLCLAQYANCIQYYAKESDYFEAQSINKKTKAEKYCLNVKNDIEQIILDIDFAAKAGFERGHKLFDEYLSGYNIEALLSGELNKETLVKAGYIFRCYGADYMDALTGNSNDYVYFVDGWLDASVSITSKEDIRQTFTFKWYNPDSLYAYIHQITEEKNLEKESFDELLNILLGMSASIEIIIEICTYGLLNSYKCEAGIEYIGNHLSDIIKIDRDYKYEDLRIISLIKANLCLFGRIEESLVEKCYKEILNLTHNGESQRGYKPALAQYDIAKHVSEQFYSVDRNDVLSKDDIFSLIYFADKYGAGSAHDCNGYTVMRFLRKVLVSFSEHNPKAGIIDTICKAVVQCLEWDKTRFIPEFNRLFCISNAHADFLKVAEYWCGEDGVAWRSEYDEMEDLCKNMIPALEYFGENKFIEEVREKQKYRMFGYVGRKDYSLNGLLDCYKKLPLNEEKLCCYGMRLFYVSNLADSIGDNRFSSEVDRELLEDAVKLGYKYCNALFELKNTPKGLVYWRMKVLDSLYCNIDLISDDSELIALYRLTNSWIKEYIENDREYNRLETLRSYNYEIISRISSSEIREKLMAKGLYDKAEHKDFSVETGRDYNLEIINLLKEDGYNEKAEGVILTQIDKREIGLHKLIMEAGDIIAQKHMEEYVNRCVVKFILSESKYGYIGSGISDVFERYYEMFNDNTWNLLFENIVTRFAESDYGIIASLWGDFTIFSIYYLSRIDKDKIKALFDCLCKTHESLSSANGRVKIKEEKLILDENITSLSDMVNFQLNI
;
A
#
# COMPACT_ATOMS: atom_id res chain seq x y z
N MET A 1 -29.38 -12.77 35.06
CA MET A 1 -28.61 -11.51 35.02
C MET A 1 -27.19 -11.71 35.52
N LEU A 2 -26.97 -12.08 36.79
CA LEU A 2 -25.62 -12.25 37.38
C LEU A 2 -24.66 -13.09 36.52
N TYR A 3 -25.07 -14.28 36.08
CA TYR A 3 -24.26 -15.13 35.20
C TYR A 3 -23.86 -14.48 33.87
N LYS A 4 -24.67 -13.56 33.33
CA LYS A 4 -24.30 -12.81 32.12
C LYS A 4 -23.23 -11.77 32.41
N ILE A 5 -23.34 -11.08 33.55
CA ILE A 5 -22.32 -10.12 34.02
C ILE A 5 -21.00 -10.84 34.32
N GLU A 6 -21.06 -12.00 34.98
CA GLU A 6 -19.88 -12.85 35.22
C GLU A 6 -19.24 -13.28 33.91
N ALA A 7 -20.02 -13.72 32.91
CA ALA A 7 -19.52 -14.07 31.58
C ALA A 7 -18.89 -12.88 30.84
N ILE A 8 -19.55 -11.72 30.83
CA ILE A 8 -19.02 -10.49 30.21
C ILE A 8 -17.68 -10.11 30.87
N MET A 9 -17.61 -10.13 32.20
CA MET A 9 -16.39 -9.76 32.93
C MET A 9 -15.29 -10.83 32.87
N ALA A 10 -15.66 -12.10 32.68
CA ALA A 10 -14.72 -13.18 32.46
C ALA A 10 -13.96 -13.01 31.13
N PHE A 11 -14.62 -12.51 30.09
CA PHE A 11 -14.04 -12.49 28.74
C PHE A 11 -13.66 -11.12 28.22
N SER A 12 -13.98 -10.03 28.93
CA SER A 12 -13.53 -8.72 28.50
C SER A 12 -12.03 -8.52 28.64
N SER A 13 -11.43 -7.91 27.61
CA SER A 13 -10.03 -7.47 27.62
C SER A 13 -9.87 -5.99 27.99
N LYS A 14 -10.94 -5.20 27.99
CA LYS A 14 -10.93 -3.75 28.23
C LYS A 14 -11.92 -3.38 29.35
N ARG A 15 -11.84 -2.15 29.83
CA ARG A 15 -12.85 -1.63 30.77
C ARG A 15 -14.16 -1.38 30.01
N ILE A 16 -15.30 -1.81 30.55
CA ILE A 16 -16.61 -1.76 29.89
C ILE A 16 -17.53 -0.76 30.59
N ASN A 17 -18.29 0.03 29.83
CA ASN A 17 -19.30 0.93 30.40
C ASN A 17 -20.51 0.14 30.95
N ALA A 18 -21.10 0.58 32.08
CA ALA A 18 -22.31 -0.06 32.61
C ALA A 18 -23.46 -0.13 31.60
N TYR A 19 -23.63 0.88 30.75
CA TYR A 19 -24.59 0.91 29.66
C TYR A 19 -24.37 -0.25 28.69
N ASP A 20 -23.14 -0.47 28.23
CA ASP A 20 -22.82 -1.57 27.31
C ASP A 20 -23.07 -2.94 27.97
N VAL A 21 -22.75 -3.09 29.27
CA VAL A 21 -23.09 -4.29 30.05
C VAL A 21 -24.61 -4.49 30.12
N ALA A 22 -25.37 -3.41 30.36
CA ALA A 22 -26.82 -3.44 30.46
C ALA A 22 -27.45 -3.87 29.13
N GLN A 23 -27.01 -3.29 28.01
CA GLN A 23 -27.46 -3.65 26.66
C GLN A 23 -27.16 -5.12 26.34
N MET A 24 -25.94 -5.60 26.62
CA MET A 24 -25.57 -7.00 26.44
C MET A 24 -26.40 -7.95 27.33
N CYS A 25 -26.75 -7.53 28.54
CA CYS A 25 -27.59 -8.30 29.44
C CYS A 25 -29.09 -8.25 29.09
N GLY A 26 -29.52 -7.22 28.37
CA GLY A 26 -30.92 -6.92 28.05
C GLY A 26 -31.70 -6.38 29.26
N VAL A 27 -31.07 -5.51 30.05
CA VAL A 27 -31.62 -4.92 31.29
C VAL A 27 -31.42 -3.41 31.29
N GLU A 28 -32.05 -2.71 32.23
CA GLU A 28 -31.86 -1.28 32.41
C GLU A 28 -30.47 -0.95 32.97
N HIS A 29 -29.95 0.23 32.60
CA HIS A 29 -28.63 0.72 33.03
C HIS A 29 -28.45 0.63 34.56
N ASP A 30 -29.43 1.12 35.32
CA ASP A 30 -29.36 1.19 36.77
C ASP A 30 -29.36 -0.20 37.43
N GLU A 31 -30.04 -1.17 36.82
CA GLU A 31 -30.05 -2.56 37.28
C GLU A 31 -28.66 -3.19 37.09
N ALA A 32 -28.04 -2.99 35.91
CA ALA A 32 -26.68 -3.48 35.65
C ALA A 32 -25.65 -2.82 36.58
N ALA A 33 -25.72 -1.50 36.73
CA ALA A 33 -24.84 -0.75 37.62
C ALA A 33 -24.99 -1.20 39.09
N PHE A 34 -26.22 -1.46 39.56
CA PHE A 34 -26.46 -1.96 40.92
C PHE A 34 -25.76 -3.30 41.16
N VAL A 35 -25.88 -4.25 40.22
CA VAL A 35 -25.24 -5.57 40.34
C VAL A 35 -23.71 -5.45 40.24
N LEU A 36 -23.20 -4.65 39.30
CA LEU A 36 -21.76 -4.43 39.13
C LEU A 36 -21.11 -3.82 40.38
N ASN A 37 -21.76 -2.84 41.00
CA ASN A 37 -21.30 -2.24 42.25
C ASN A 37 -21.37 -3.22 43.43
N GLY A 38 -22.37 -4.11 43.43
CA GLY A 38 -22.50 -5.19 44.42
C GLY A 38 -21.40 -6.25 44.35
N LEU A 39 -20.64 -6.31 43.24
CA LEU A 39 -19.53 -7.25 43.03
C LEU A 39 -18.17 -6.71 43.51
N TYR A 40 -18.11 -5.52 44.11
CA TYR A 40 -16.88 -5.01 44.72
C TYR A 40 -16.40 -5.91 45.89
N PRO A 41 -15.09 -6.22 46.02
CA PRO A 41 -13.95 -5.71 45.25
C PRO A 41 -13.56 -6.55 44.03
N ILE A 42 -14.34 -7.56 43.67
CA ILE A 42 -14.04 -8.51 42.57
C ILE A 42 -14.13 -7.79 41.21
N ILE A 43 -15.18 -6.99 41.05
CA ILE A 43 -15.34 -6.04 39.95
C ILE A 43 -15.15 -4.63 40.51
N VAL A 44 -14.31 -3.84 39.87
CA VAL A 44 -14.00 -2.47 40.28
C VAL A 44 -14.46 -1.49 39.22
N CYS A 45 -14.90 -0.32 39.68
CA CYS A 45 -15.34 0.78 38.85
C CYS A 45 -14.33 1.94 38.90
N GLU A 46 -13.99 2.49 37.75
CA GLU A 46 -13.22 3.73 37.60
C GLU A 46 -14.01 4.69 36.69
N GLY A 47 -14.62 5.71 37.30
CA GLY A 47 -15.60 6.56 36.60
C GLY A 47 -16.89 5.79 36.35
N ASP A 48 -17.23 5.59 35.07
CA ASP A 48 -18.37 4.78 34.61
C ASP A 48 -17.94 3.50 33.87
N ARG A 49 -16.72 3.03 34.16
CA ARG A 49 -16.13 1.87 33.49
C ARG A 49 -15.75 0.80 34.50
N TYR A 50 -16.18 -0.42 34.23
CA TYR A 50 -16.05 -1.57 35.09
C TYR A 50 -15.07 -2.59 34.51
N PHE A 51 -14.33 -3.28 35.40
CA PHE A 51 -13.36 -4.31 35.04
C PHE A 51 -13.11 -5.27 36.20
N ALA A 52 -12.62 -6.47 35.89
CA ALA A 52 -12.18 -7.41 36.92
C ALA A 52 -10.90 -6.90 37.60
N PHE A 53 -10.87 -6.91 38.93
CA PHE A 53 -9.77 -6.33 39.73
C PHE A 53 -8.39 -6.93 39.41
N HIS A 54 -8.35 -8.22 39.11
CA HIS A 54 -7.11 -8.94 38.83
C HIS A 54 -7.32 -10.02 37.75
N ASN A 55 -6.26 -10.38 37.03
CA ASN A 55 -6.35 -11.44 36.02
C ASN A 55 -6.78 -12.80 36.62
N ASP A 56 -6.36 -13.10 37.85
CA ASP A 56 -6.78 -14.34 38.54
C ASP A 56 -8.29 -14.39 38.78
N VAL A 57 -8.90 -13.24 39.07
CA VAL A 57 -10.36 -13.11 39.21
C VAL A 57 -11.02 -13.41 37.86
N ARG A 58 -10.49 -12.85 36.78
CA ARG A 58 -10.98 -13.11 35.43
C ARG A 58 -10.90 -14.60 35.09
N LEU A 59 -9.75 -15.24 35.33
CA LEU A 59 -9.56 -16.68 35.12
C LEU A 59 -10.50 -17.53 35.99
N PHE A 60 -10.73 -17.13 37.24
CA PHE A 60 -11.70 -17.78 38.13
C PHE A 60 -13.12 -17.70 37.56
N LEU A 61 -13.55 -16.51 37.12
CA LEU A 61 -14.87 -16.32 36.50
C LEU A 61 -15.00 -17.12 35.19
N GLN A 62 -13.96 -17.13 34.35
CA GLN A 62 -13.92 -17.96 33.14
C GLN A 62 -14.13 -19.43 33.48
N ASN A 63 -13.39 -19.96 34.47
CA ASN A 63 -13.52 -21.34 34.91
C ASN A 63 -14.94 -21.63 35.43
N ALA A 64 -15.52 -20.71 36.21
CA ALA A 64 -16.88 -20.85 36.71
C ALA A 64 -17.94 -20.86 35.60
N ILE A 65 -17.77 -20.02 34.57
CA ILE A 65 -18.70 -19.93 33.44
C ILE A 65 -18.57 -21.16 32.53
N ILE A 66 -17.36 -21.62 32.23
CA ILE A 66 -17.11 -22.81 31.39
C ILE A 66 -17.77 -24.07 31.96
N HIS A 67 -17.80 -24.19 33.29
CA HIS A 67 -18.44 -25.32 33.99
C HIS A 67 -19.93 -25.11 34.28
N ASN A 68 -20.52 -23.99 33.84
CA ASN A 68 -21.93 -23.71 34.05
C ASN A 68 -22.77 -24.53 33.06
N SER A 69 -23.75 -25.28 33.57
CA SER A 69 -24.65 -26.11 32.74
C SER A 69 -25.46 -25.30 31.72
N ASN A 70 -25.64 -23.99 31.96
CA ASN A 70 -26.41 -23.08 31.11
C ASN A 70 -25.52 -22.23 30.17
N ILE A 71 -24.22 -22.51 30.06
CA ILE A 71 -23.28 -21.68 29.27
C ILE A 71 -23.80 -21.41 27.85
N LYS A 72 -24.35 -22.41 27.16
CA LYS A 72 -24.90 -22.24 25.80
C LYS A 72 -25.99 -21.16 25.75
N GLY A 73 -26.98 -21.23 26.64
CA GLY A 73 -28.07 -20.24 26.69
C GLY A 73 -27.60 -18.85 27.14
N ILE A 74 -26.58 -18.78 28.01
CA ILE A 74 -25.94 -17.50 28.40
C ILE A 74 -25.23 -16.89 27.19
N THR A 75 -24.39 -17.68 26.52
CA THR A 75 -23.63 -17.30 25.33
C THR A 75 -24.54 -16.82 24.21
N GLU A 76 -25.55 -17.61 23.82
CA GLU A 76 -26.53 -17.23 22.80
C GLU A 76 -27.22 -15.91 23.14
N SER A 77 -27.64 -15.73 24.39
CA SER A 77 -28.32 -14.51 24.81
C SER A 77 -27.43 -13.26 24.73
N ILE A 78 -26.15 -13.36 25.05
CA ILE A 78 -25.21 -12.23 24.99
C ILE A 78 -24.87 -11.92 23.53
N ILE A 79 -24.52 -12.95 22.76
CA ILE A 79 -24.11 -12.80 21.37
C ILE A 79 -25.24 -12.25 20.50
N ASN A 80 -26.48 -12.68 20.73
CA ASN A 80 -27.62 -12.14 19.98
C ASN A 80 -27.81 -10.63 20.20
N ARG A 81 -27.51 -10.12 21.40
CA ARG A 81 -27.54 -8.67 21.67
C ARG A 81 -26.40 -7.96 20.94
N ILE A 82 -25.19 -8.50 21.04
CA ILE A 82 -24.01 -7.95 20.35
C ILE A 82 -24.22 -7.92 18.82
N LYS A 83 -24.85 -8.95 18.24
CA LYS A 83 -25.13 -9.00 16.80
C LYS A 83 -26.15 -7.94 16.36
N GLN A 84 -27.12 -7.58 17.21
CA GLN A 84 -28.21 -6.67 16.87
C GLN A 84 -27.85 -5.18 16.98
N ASP A 85 -26.80 -4.83 17.71
CA ASP A 85 -26.44 -3.43 17.98
C ASP A 85 -24.98 -3.14 17.57
N ARG A 86 -24.81 -2.21 16.62
CA ARG A 86 -23.51 -1.84 16.07
C ARG A 86 -22.55 -1.25 17.11
N GLU A 87 -23.07 -0.55 18.11
CA GLU A 87 -22.27 0.03 19.21
C GLU A 87 -21.60 -1.06 20.07
N LEU A 88 -22.18 -2.27 20.07
CA LEU A 88 -21.67 -3.43 20.79
C LEU A 88 -20.72 -4.29 19.95
N TRP A 89 -20.56 -4.05 18.65
CA TRP A 89 -19.76 -4.92 17.77
C TRP A 89 -18.29 -5.02 18.18
N LYS A 90 -17.75 -3.99 18.83
CA LYS A 90 -16.41 -4.01 19.46
C LYS A 90 -16.22 -5.17 20.45
N TYR A 91 -17.31 -5.73 21.01
CA TYR A 91 -17.29 -6.86 21.93
C TYR A 91 -17.33 -8.24 21.25
N ARG A 92 -17.42 -8.28 19.92
CA ARG A 92 -17.29 -9.55 19.17
C ARG A 92 -15.91 -10.17 19.35
N TYR A 93 -14.88 -9.31 19.44
CA TYR A 93 -13.47 -9.70 19.50
C TYR A 93 -13.00 -10.20 20.85
N ASP A 94 -13.63 -9.85 21.95
CA ASP A 94 -13.28 -10.32 23.30
C ASP A 94 -14.35 -11.25 23.87
N ILE A 95 -15.60 -10.83 23.89
CA ILE A 95 -16.68 -11.55 24.56
C ILE A 95 -17.25 -12.63 23.66
N SER A 96 -17.75 -12.28 22.46
CA SER A 96 -18.43 -13.27 21.60
C SER A 96 -17.50 -14.40 21.18
N PHE A 97 -16.30 -14.07 20.68
CA PHE A 97 -15.32 -15.06 20.24
C PHE A 97 -14.97 -16.05 21.34
N ASN A 98 -14.55 -15.56 22.52
CA ASN A 98 -14.12 -16.43 23.60
C ASN A 98 -15.26 -17.27 24.19
N LEU A 99 -16.49 -16.75 24.22
CA LEU A 99 -17.66 -17.52 24.65
C LEU A 99 -17.99 -18.65 23.66
N LEU A 100 -17.92 -18.41 22.35
CA LEU A 100 -18.16 -19.45 21.35
C LEU A 100 -17.09 -20.54 21.38
N VAL A 101 -15.81 -20.15 21.50
CA VAL A 101 -14.69 -21.09 21.66
C VAL A 101 -14.87 -21.93 22.93
N SER A 102 -15.26 -21.30 24.04
CA SER A 102 -15.55 -22.00 25.31
C SER A 102 -16.70 -23.01 25.19
N CYS A 103 -17.70 -22.71 24.35
CA CYS A 103 -18.80 -23.62 24.03
C CYS A 103 -18.42 -24.74 23.05
N LYS A 104 -17.20 -24.71 22.48
CA LYS A 104 -16.77 -25.58 21.35
C LYS A 104 -17.75 -25.51 20.17
N ALA A 105 -18.26 -24.32 19.90
CA ALA A 105 -19.24 -24.03 18.86
C ALA A 105 -18.51 -23.71 17.54
N THR A 106 -17.83 -24.70 16.95
CA THR A 106 -16.90 -24.49 15.82
C THR A 106 -17.54 -23.73 14.65
N ASP A 107 -18.71 -24.14 14.21
CA ASP A 107 -19.43 -23.51 13.09
C ASP A 107 -19.77 -22.05 13.37
N GLU A 108 -20.19 -21.74 14.60
CA GLU A 108 -20.49 -20.38 15.01
C GLU A 108 -19.24 -19.51 15.15
N VAL A 109 -18.09 -20.08 15.55
CA VAL A 109 -16.80 -19.39 15.58
C VAL A 109 -16.37 -19.03 14.17
N LEU A 110 -16.43 -19.99 13.23
CA LEU A 110 -16.09 -19.74 11.82
C LEU A 110 -17.00 -18.65 11.24
N LYS A 111 -18.31 -18.75 11.45
CA LYS A 111 -19.28 -17.73 11.00
C LYS A 111 -19.09 -16.36 11.66
N LEU A 112 -18.47 -16.28 12.84
CA LEU A 112 -18.19 -15.01 13.49
C LEU A 112 -17.01 -14.28 12.83
N ILE A 113 -15.96 -15.01 12.45
CA ILE A 113 -14.75 -14.43 11.85
C ILE A 113 -14.93 -14.37 10.35
N ASP A 114 -15.69 -13.41 9.83
CA ASP A 114 -15.82 -13.18 8.40
C ASP A 114 -14.97 -11.99 7.92
N VAL A 115 -15.08 -11.63 6.63
CA VAL A 115 -14.36 -10.48 6.05
C VAL A 115 -14.76 -9.18 6.75
N GLU A 116 -16.04 -8.99 7.09
CA GLU A 116 -16.50 -7.81 7.83
C GLU A 116 -15.86 -7.75 9.21
N TYR A 117 -15.78 -8.87 9.94
CA TYR A 117 -15.11 -8.97 11.23
C TYR A 117 -13.63 -8.55 11.14
N VAL A 118 -12.91 -8.97 10.10
CA VAL A 118 -11.52 -8.56 9.88
C VAL A 118 -11.45 -7.06 9.56
N MET A 119 -12.26 -6.55 8.63
CA MET A 119 -12.18 -5.14 8.22
C MET A 119 -12.62 -4.17 9.33
N ASP A 120 -13.67 -4.51 10.08
CA ASP A 120 -14.19 -3.73 11.21
C ASP A 120 -13.18 -3.66 12.37
N SER A 121 -12.19 -4.55 12.41
CA SER A 121 -11.14 -4.55 13.45
C SER A 121 -10.40 -3.22 13.49
N ALA A 122 -10.17 -2.59 12.33
CA ALA A 122 -9.52 -1.28 12.22
C ALA A 122 -10.35 -0.14 12.82
N LEU A 123 -11.69 -0.21 12.76
CA LEU A 123 -12.54 0.80 13.40
C LEU A 123 -12.33 0.84 14.91
N TYR A 124 -12.30 -0.35 15.51
CA TYR A 124 -12.25 -0.55 16.95
C TYR A 124 -10.83 -0.61 17.53
N GLY A 125 -9.81 -0.47 16.68
CA GLY A 125 -8.40 -0.56 17.08
C GLY A 125 -8.08 -1.94 17.67
N ILE A 126 -8.56 -2.99 17.02
CA ILE A 126 -8.19 -4.37 17.32
C ILE A 126 -6.99 -4.71 16.45
N SER A 127 -5.92 -5.22 17.07
CA SER A 127 -4.66 -5.45 16.37
C SER A 127 -4.74 -6.64 15.42
N PHE A 128 -3.91 -6.61 14.36
CA PHE A 128 -3.79 -7.71 13.41
C PHE A 128 -3.47 -9.05 14.10
N ASP A 129 -2.52 -9.07 15.03
CA ASP A 129 -2.11 -10.30 15.75
C ASP A 129 -3.27 -11.00 16.43
N ARG A 130 -4.17 -10.20 17.00
CA ARG A 130 -5.34 -10.74 17.68
C ARG A 130 -6.28 -11.40 16.70
N ILE A 131 -6.55 -10.76 15.56
CA ILE A 131 -7.41 -11.34 14.53
C ILE A 131 -6.76 -12.60 13.95
N LEU A 132 -5.45 -12.56 13.70
CA LEU A 132 -4.68 -13.71 13.21
C LEU A 132 -4.75 -14.89 14.20
N GLN A 133 -4.52 -14.65 15.49
CA GLN A 133 -4.64 -15.69 16.53
C GLN A 133 -6.05 -16.28 16.58
N GLN A 134 -7.08 -15.44 16.47
CA GLN A 134 -8.47 -15.89 16.46
C GLN A 134 -8.79 -16.76 15.24
N PHE A 135 -8.29 -16.36 14.07
CA PHE A 135 -8.38 -17.14 12.84
C PHE A 135 -7.70 -18.50 13.01
N ILE A 136 -6.46 -18.55 13.51
CA ILE A 136 -5.71 -19.80 13.73
C ILE A 136 -6.44 -20.70 14.73
N LEU A 137 -6.88 -20.16 15.87
CA LEU A 137 -7.60 -20.92 16.89
C LEU A 137 -8.90 -21.51 16.35
N ALA A 138 -9.64 -20.77 15.52
CA ALA A 138 -10.87 -21.27 14.90
C ALA A 138 -10.62 -22.51 14.02
N HIS A 139 -9.52 -22.52 13.27
CA HIS A 139 -9.15 -23.62 12.37
C HIS A 139 -8.42 -24.78 13.07
N GLN A 140 -8.07 -24.63 14.36
CA GLN A 140 -7.57 -25.71 15.22
C GLN A 140 -8.70 -26.44 15.98
N LEU A 141 -9.92 -25.91 15.97
CA LEU A 141 -11.07 -26.62 16.55
C LEU A 141 -11.45 -27.84 15.69
N PRO A 142 -12.03 -28.90 16.29
CA PRO A 142 -12.52 -30.04 15.51
C PRO A 142 -13.52 -29.59 14.43
N MET A 143 -13.23 -29.94 13.17
CA MET A 143 -14.03 -29.54 12.01
C MET A 143 -14.74 -30.74 11.40
N ASP A 144 -16.06 -30.63 11.27
CA ASP A 144 -16.90 -31.69 10.71
C ASP A 144 -17.17 -31.50 9.19
N ASN A 145 -16.94 -30.28 8.65
CA ASN A 145 -17.26 -29.91 7.27
C ASN A 145 -16.15 -29.07 6.62
N LEU A 146 -15.24 -29.73 5.91
CA LEU A 146 -14.13 -29.05 5.24
C LEU A 146 -14.58 -28.21 4.02
N GLU A 147 -15.77 -28.43 3.45
CA GLU A 147 -16.27 -27.63 2.31
C GLU A 147 -16.54 -26.17 2.69
N GLU A 148 -17.27 -25.94 3.79
CA GLU A 148 -17.61 -24.59 4.26
C GLU A 148 -16.36 -23.86 4.74
N VAL A 149 -15.46 -24.61 5.40
CA VAL A 149 -14.16 -24.13 5.86
C VAL A 149 -13.31 -23.67 4.68
N CYS A 150 -13.22 -24.43 3.59
CA CYS A 150 -12.42 -24.03 2.42
C CYS A 150 -12.80 -22.66 1.86
N ILE A 151 -14.11 -22.44 1.65
CA ILE A 151 -14.62 -21.17 1.12
C ILE A 151 -14.33 -20.03 2.11
N HIS A 152 -14.60 -20.28 3.39
CA HIS A 152 -14.38 -19.32 4.47
C HIS A 152 -12.90 -18.94 4.62
N SER A 153 -12.01 -19.92 4.76
CA SER A 153 -10.56 -19.71 4.93
C SER A 153 -9.96 -18.96 3.74
N SER A 154 -10.42 -19.25 2.51
CA SER A 154 -9.94 -18.55 1.31
C SER A 154 -10.25 -17.05 1.35
N ALA A 155 -11.48 -16.68 1.72
CA ALA A 155 -11.89 -15.28 1.82
C ALA A 155 -11.23 -14.53 2.97
N VAL A 156 -11.21 -15.12 4.17
CA VAL A 156 -10.66 -14.46 5.38
C VAL A 156 -9.15 -14.36 5.31
N SER A 157 -8.45 -15.40 4.84
CA SER A 157 -6.99 -15.35 4.67
C SER A 157 -6.56 -14.34 3.61
N LEU A 158 -7.33 -14.18 2.53
CA LEU A 158 -7.12 -13.12 1.54
C LEU A 158 -7.23 -11.73 2.18
N CYS A 159 -8.28 -11.48 2.97
CA CYS A 159 -8.46 -10.21 3.67
C CYS A 159 -7.31 -9.93 4.67
N LEU A 160 -6.88 -10.95 5.43
CA LEU A 160 -5.75 -10.84 6.35
C LEU A 160 -4.43 -10.57 5.62
N ALA A 161 -4.16 -11.27 4.52
CA ALA A 161 -2.96 -11.08 3.73
C ALA A 161 -2.90 -9.67 3.12
N GLN A 162 -4.02 -9.15 2.63
CA GLN A 162 -4.11 -7.77 2.13
C GLN A 162 -3.91 -6.75 3.25
N TYR A 163 -4.48 -6.98 4.44
CA TYR A 163 -4.23 -6.11 5.59
C TYR A 163 -2.75 -6.09 5.99
N ALA A 164 -2.11 -7.26 6.10
CA ALA A 164 -0.67 -7.37 6.39
C ALA A 164 0.19 -6.66 5.33
N ASN A 165 -0.15 -6.81 4.04
CA ASN A 165 0.51 -6.10 2.95
C ASN A 165 0.41 -4.59 3.09
N CYS A 166 -0.77 -4.05 3.37
CA CYS A 166 -0.97 -2.61 3.58
C CYS A 166 -0.18 -2.10 4.79
N ILE A 167 -0.24 -2.80 5.94
CA ILE A 167 0.51 -2.42 7.14
C ILE A 167 2.01 -2.33 6.84
N GLN A 168 2.56 -3.36 6.18
CA GLN A 168 3.98 -3.41 5.86
C GLN A 168 4.39 -2.35 4.84
N TYR A 169 3.60 -2.15 3.79
CA TYR A 169 3.94 -1.24 2.71
C TYR A 169 3.85 0.23 3.14
N TYR A 170 2.85 0.57 3.95
CA TYR A 170 2.61 1.94 4.43
C TYR A 170 3.24 2.26 5.79
N ALA A 171 4.14 1.39 6.28
CA ALA A 171 4.86 1.54 7.56
C ALA A 171 3.93 1.84 8.76
N LYS A 172 2.90 0.99 8.92
CA LYS A 172 1.89 1.09 10.00
C LYS A 172 2.06 -0.01 11.05
N GLU A 173 3.29 -0.43 11.33
CA GLU A 173 3.59 -1.62 12.15
C GLU A 173 2.99 -1.57 13.56
N SER A 174 2.60 -0.40 14.07
CA SER A 174 1.81 -0.26 15.29
C SER A 174 0.50 -1.07 15.26
N ASP A 175 -0.09 -1.24 14.08
CA ASP A 175 -1.37 -1.93 13.88
C ASP A 175 -1.24 -3.46 14.03
N TYR A 176 0.00 -4.00 14.00
CA TYR A 176 0.22 -5.41 14.27
C TYR A 176 -0.17 -5.79 15.70
N PHE A 177 0.06 -4.91 16.65
CA PHE A 177 0.14 -5.25 18.05
C PHE A 177 -0.93 -4.56 18.90
N GLU A 178 -1.34 -5.19 20.02
CA GLU A 178 -2.24 -4.52 20.95
C GLU A 178 -1.54 -3.32 21.64
N ALA A 179 -2.19 -2.16 21.68
CA ALA A 179 -1.64 -0.95 22.31
C ALA A 179 -1.17 -1.14 23.78
N GLN A 180 -1.69 -2.15 24.48
CA GLN A 180 -1.29 -2.48 25.87
C GLN A 180 -0.05 -3.39 25.96
N SER A 181 0.24 -4.21 24.95
CA SER A 181 1.33 -5.20 24.99
C SER A 181 2.71 -4.59 24.70
N ILE A 182 2.77 -3.53 23.87
CA ILE A 182 4.06 -2.91 23.51
C ILE A 182 4.44 -1.75 24.42
N ASN A 183 3.45 -1.03 24.96
CA ASN A 183 3.74 0.27 25.55
C ASN A 183 4.57 0.15 26.85
N LYS A 184 4.45 -0.95 27.62
CA LYS A 184 5.16 -1.09 28.92
C LYS A 184 5.84 -2.44 29.08
N LYS A 185 7.16 -2.43 29.37
CA LYS A 185 7.88 -3.61 29.88
C LYS A 185 7.28 -4.04 31.23
N THR A 186 6.92 -5.32 31.36
CA THR A 186 6.40 -5.87 32.63
C THR A 186 7.55 -6.31 33.56
N LYS A 187 7.33 -6.32 34.88
CA LYS A 187 8.37 -6.77 35.85
C LYS A 187 8.76 -8.25 35.71
N ALA A 188 7.93 -9.06 35.07
CA ALA A 188 8.15 -10.50 34.88
C ALA A 188 8.90 -10.83 33.57
N GLU A 189 8.99 -9.86 32.67
CA GLU A 189 9.66 -9.99 31.38
C GLU A 189 11.17 -10.02 31.59
N LYS A 190 11.79 -11.19 31.32
CA LYS A 190 13.25 -11.34 31.33
C LYS A 190 13.74 -11.24 29.89
N TYR A 191 14.47 -10.19 29.61
CA TYR A 191 15.15 -10.01 28.35
C TYR A 191 16.50 -10.71 28.46
N CYS A 192 16.74 -11.73 27.63
CA CYS A 192 17.86 -12.68 27.79
C CYS A 192 19.13 -12.26 27.04
N LEU A 193 19.14 -11.06 26.45
CA LEU A 193 20.25 -10.59 25.61
C LEU A 193 21.46 -10.17 26.45
N ASN A 194 22.65 -10.46 25.92
CA ASN A 194 23.92 -10.05 26.48
C ASN A 194 24.46 -8.84 25.72
N VAL A 195 24.59 -7.69 26.39
CA VAL A 195 25.04 -6.44 25.77
C VAL A 195 26.35 -6.56 24.97
N LYS A 196 27.27 -7.45 25.36
CA LYS A 196 28.54 -7.62 24.61
C LYS A 196 28.39 -8.37 23.30
N ASN A 197 27.42 -9.27 23.20
CA ASN A 197 27.24 -10.13 22.03
C ASN A 197 26.08 -9.69 21.14
N ASP A 198 25.07 -9.04 21.74
CA ASP A 198 23.77 -8.78 21.12
C ASP A 198 23.47 -7.27 20.99
N ILE A 199 24.50 -6.41 21.03
CA ILE A 199 24.36 -4.95 21.04
C ILE A 199 23.55 -4.42 19.84
N GLU A 200 23.70 -5.02 18.65
CA GLU A 200 22.96 -4.61 17.46
C GLU A 200 21.47 -4.89 17.62
N GLN A 201 21.11 -6.08 18.09
CA GLN A 201 19.71 -6.44 18.33
C GLN A 201 19.09 -5.56 19.42
N ILE A 202 19.84 -5.28 20.49
CA ILE A 202 19.39 -4.38 21.56
C ILE A 202 19.10 -2.98 21.01
N ILE A 203 19.98 -2.44 20.17
CA ILE A 203 19.78 -1.14 19.53
C ILE A 203 18.55 -1.18 18.61
N LEU A 204 18.38 -2.23 17.81
CA LEU A 204 17.21 -2.37 16.93
C LEU A 204 15.89 -2.40 17.72
N ASP A 205 15.84 -3.15 18.81
CA ASP A 205 14.65 -3.28 19.65
C ASP A 205 14.28 -1.95 20.34
N ILE A 206 15.29 -1.21 20.82
CA ILE A 206 15.08 0.08 21.47
C ILE A 206 14.71 1.16 20.44
N ASP A 207 15.36 1.20 19.26
CA ASP A 207 15.06 2.16 18.19
C ASP A 207 13.60 2.01 17.72
N PHE A 208 13.16 0.77 17.48
CA PHE A 208 11.78 0.47 17.15
C PHE A 208 10.81 0.99 18.23
N ALA A 209 11.08 0.67 19.50
CA ALA A 209 10.25 1.13 20.61
C ALA A 209 10.26 2.65 20.77
N ALA A 210 11.39 3.31 20.51
CA ALA A 210 11.56 4.76 20.60
C ALA A 210 10.77 5.49 19.52
N LYS A 211 10.91 5.07 18.24
CA LYS A 211 10.19 5.68 17.10
C LYS A 211 8.68 5.50 17.20
N ALA A 212 8.24 4.39 17.76
CA ALA A 212 6.83 4.14 18.03
C ALA A 212 6.30 4.83 19.30
N GLY A 213 7.16 5.51 20.08
CA GLY A 213 6.78 6.29 21.25
C GLY A 213 6.39 5.46 22.49
N PHE A 214 6.90 4.23 22.61
CA PHE A 214 6.55 3.33 23.70
C PHE A 214 7.38 3.58 24.97
N GLU A 215 6.73 3.60 26.15
CA GLU A 215 7.42 3.71 27.47
C GLU A 215 8.46 2.57 27.65
N ARG A 216 8.26 1.44 26.98
CA ARG A 216 9.16 0.29 26.92
C ARG A 216 10.57 0.66 26.44
N GLY A 217 10.71 1.54 25.45
CA GLY A 217 12.02 1.93 24.90
C GLY A 217 12.95 2.48 25.98
N HIS A 218 12.42 3.38 26.82
CA HIS A 218 13.17 3.96 27.95
C HIS A 218 13.64 2.90 28.96
N LYS A 219 12.80 1.92 29.30
CA LYS A 219 13.16 0.85 30.25
C LYS A 219 14.24 -0.09 29.70
N LEU A 220 14.19 -0.40 28.40
CA LEU A 220 15.20 -1.21 27.74
C LEU A 220 16.53 -0.43 27.64
N PHE A 221 16.46 0.88 27.36
CA PHE A 221 17.62 1.77 27.42
C PHE A 221 18.24 1.78 28.82
N ASP A 222 17.45 1.97 29.87
CA ASP A 222 17.93 1.97 31.26
C ASP A 222 18.62 0.65 31.64
N GLU A 223 18.07 -0.48 31.19
CA GLU A 223 18.61 -1.81 31.49
C GLU A 223 19.93 -2.10 30.77
N TYR A 224 20.05 -1.66 29.51
CA TYR A 224 21.12 -2.13 28.64
C TYR A 224 22.14 -1.08 28.22
N LEU A 225 21.71 0.16 27.99
CA LEU A 225 22.54 1.21 27.38
C LEU A 225 22.92 2.34 28.34
N SER A 226 22.13 2.62 29.39
CA SER A 226 22.38 3.73 30.33
C SER A 226 23.74 3.67 31.04
N GLY A 227 24.24 2.46 31.32
CA GLY A 227 25.56 2.22 31.91
C GLY A 227 26.63 1.78 30.91
N TYR A 228 26.33 1.77 29.61
CA TYR A 228 27.26 1.33 28.58
C TYR A 228 28.26 2.43 28.21
N ASN A 229 29.51 2.06 27.96
CA ASN A 229 30.53 3.04 27.57
C ASN A 229 30.31 3.47 26.11
N ILE A 230 29.92 4.73 25.93
CA ILE A 230 29.64 5.34 24.62
C ILE A 230 30.89 5.35 23.74
N GLU A 231 32.08 5.60 24.28
CA GLU A 231 33.31 5.53 23.50
C GLU A 231 33.55 4.11 22.96
N ALA A 232 33.22 3.09 23.75
CA ALA A 232 33.31 1.70 23.32
C ALA A 232 32.27 1.35 22.24
N LEU A 233 31.07 1.95 22.32
CA LEU A 233 30.02 1.83 21.30
C LEU A 233 30.49 2.42 19.96
N LEU A 234 31.08 3.62 20.01
CA LEU A 234 31.54 4.37 18.84
C LEU A 234 32.85 3.86 18.25
N SER A 235 33.65 3.12 19.04
CA SER A 235 34.89 2.48 18.58
C SER A 235 34.70 1.02 18.12
N GLY A 236 33.49 0.47 18.23
CA GLY A 236 33.20 -0.93 17.89
C GLY A 236 33.08 -1.19 16.38
N GLU A 237 32.95 -2.46 16.00
CA GLU A 237 32.69 -2.89 14.60
C GLU A 237 31.20 -2.74 14.19
N LEU A 238 30.48 -1.76 14.75
CA LEU A 238 29.08 -1.53 14.40
C LEU A 238 28.98 -0.97 12.98
N ASN A 239 27.97 -1.43 12.24
CA ASN A 239 27.68 -0.84 10.94
C ASN A 239 27.09 0.59 11.09
N LYS A 240 27.15 1.36 10.00
CA LYS A 240 26.70 2.77 9.97
C LYS A 240 25.24 2.94 10.38
N GLU A 241 24.36 2.04 9.95
CA GLU A 241 22.92 2.12 10.24
C GLU A 241 22.65 1.92 11.74
N THR A 242 23.35 0.98 12.37
CA THR A 242 23.25 0.76 13.82
C THR A 242 23.74 1.98 14.61
N LEU A 243 24.79 2.66 14.15
CA LEU A 243 25.28 3.88 14.79
C LEU A 243 24.27 5.03 14.70
N VAL A 244 23.59 5.20 13.56
CA VAL A 244 22.48 6.17 13.41
C VAL A 244 21.37 5.86 14.42
N LYS A 245 20.92 4.60 14.49
CA LYS A 245 19.90 4.18 15.46
C LYS A 245 20.31 4.43 16.91
N ALA A 246 21.57 4.15 17.25
CA ALA A 246 22.11 4.47 18.57
C ALA A 246 22.04 5.99 18.86
N GLY A 247 22.44 6.83 17.90
CA GLY A 247 22.33 8.29 18.02
C GLY A 247 20.92 8.77 18.35
N TYR A 248 19.93 8.23 17.63
CA TYR A 248 18.51 8.50 17.85
C TYR A 248 18.08 8.15 19.28
N ILE A 249 18.38 6.93 19.71
CA ILE A 249 18.03 6.42 21.06
C ILE A 249 18.63 7.29 22.16
N PHE A 250 19.92 7.62 22.04
CA PHE A 250 20.61 8.43 23.05
C PHE A 250 20.07 9.85 23.11
N ARG A 251 19.62 10.44 22.00
CA ARG A 251 18.93 11.72 22.05
C ARG A 251 17.59 11.63 22.79
N CYS A 252 16.83 10.55 22.56
CA CYS A 252 15.52 10.36 23.18
C CYS A 252 15.59 10.07 24.69
N TYR A 253 16.55 9.26 25.13
CA TYR A 253 16.56 8.72 26.50
C TYR A 253 17.84 8.97 27.28
N GLY A 254 18.95 9.27 26.59
CA GLY A 254 20.28 9.30 27.17
C GLY A 254 20.99 10.64 27.07
N ALA A 255 20.25 11.73 26.80
CA ALA A 255 20.87 12.99 26.41
C ALA A 255 21.70 13.63 27.54
N ASP A 256 21.36 13.33 28.80
CA ASP A 256 22.10 13.76 29.99
C ASP A 256 23.44 13.04 30.18
N TYR A 257 23.66 11.90 29.51
CA TYR A 257 24.91 11.13 29.56
C TYR A 257 25.94 11.59 28.52
N MET A 258 25.58 12.57 27.69
CA MET A 258 26.43 13.06 26.61
C MET A 258 27.27 14.27 27.07
N ASP A 259 28.42 13.99 27.67
CA ASP A 259 29.49 15.00 27.75
C ASP A 259 30.12 15.17 26.36
N ALA A 260 30.62 16.38 26.04
CA ALA A 260 31.15 16.73 24.73
C ALA A 260 32.19 15.70 24.21
N LEU A 261 31.74 14.77 23.34
CA LEU A 261 32.57 13.72 22.78
C LEU A 261 33.72 14.37 22.00
N THR A 262 34.96 14.05 22.37
CA THR A 262 36.15 14.73 21.83
C THR A 262 36.52 14.34 20.39
N GLY A 263 35.69 13.53 19.72
CA GLY A 263 35.67 13.39 18.24
C GLY A 263 36.95 12.84 17.61
N ASN A 264 37.44 11.67 18.09
CA ASN A 264 38.65 11.03 17.54
C ASN A 264 38.39 9.89 16.54
N SER A 265 37.14 9.52 16.23
CA SER A 265 36.81 8.54 15.17
C SER A 265 36.05 9.21 14.03
N ASN A 266 36.12 8.67 12.80
CA ASN A 266 35.26 9.15 11.70
C ASN A 266 33.81 8.66 11.85
N ASP A 267 33.59 7.62 12.67
CA ASP A 267 32.31 6.91 12.75
C ASP A 267 31.31 7.57 13.70
N TYR A 268 31.75 8.46 14.61
CA TYR A 268 30.80 9.17 15.49
C TYR A 268 29.89 10.15 14.74
N VAL A 269 30.26 10.58 13.52
CA VAL A 269 29.41 11.45 12.70
C VAL A 269 28.10 10.75 12.34
N TYR A 270 28.11 9.43 12.09
CA TYR A 270 26.88 8.65 11.86
C TYR A 270 25.99 8.58 13.10
N PHE A 271 26.58 8.57 14.29
CA PHE A 271 25.82 8.69 15.53
C PHE A 271 25.17 10.09 15.65
N VAL A 272 25.90 11.15 15.28
CA VAL A 272 25.35 12.51 15.26
C VAL A 272 24.21 12.64 14.24
N ASP A 273 24.26 11.92 13.11
CA ASP A 273 23.18 11.91 12.12
C ASP A 273 21.85 11.44 12.74
N GLY A 274 21.85 10.35 13.51
CA GLY A 274 20.66 9.88 14.21
C GLY A 274 20.25 10.75 15.40
N TRP A 275 21.21 11.37 16.06
CA TRP A 275 20.94 12.36 17.11
C TRP A 275 20.18 13.58 16.57
N LEU A 276 20.58 14.07 15.40
CA LEU A 276 19.87 15.14 14.70
C LEU A 276 18.45 14.72 14.31
N ASP A 277 18.26 13.51 13.79
CA ASP A 277 16.96 12.94 13.43
C ASP A 277 15.97 12.93 14.63
N ALA A 278 16.41 12.42 15.78
CA ALA A 278 15.61 12.47 17.01
C ALA A 278 15.33 13.89 17.52
N SER A 279 16.27 14.82 17.30
CA SER A 279 16.18 16.19 17.81
C SER A 279 15.08 17.01 17.13
N VAL A 280 14.57 16.59 15.97
CA VAL A 280 13.48 17.26 15.24
C VAL A 280 12.22 17.39 16.10
N SER A 281 12.01 16.45 17.03
CA SER A 281 10.82 16.42 17.89
C SER A 281 11.00 17.17 19.21
N ILE A 282 12.20 17.69 19.51
CA ILE A 282 12.52 18.31 20.81
C ILE A 282 13.21 19.66 20.57
N THR A 283 12.42 20.73 20.59
CA THR A 283 12.83 22.05 20.05
C THR A 283 12.75 23.19 21.06
N SER A 284 12.68 22.90 22.36
CA SER A 284 12.82 23.96 23.38
C SER A 284 14.21 24.59 23.31
N LYS A 285 14.37 25.78 23.89
CA LYS A 285 15.67 26.47 23.90
C LYS A 285 16.81 25.61 24.46
N GLU A 286 16.55 24.88 25.54
CA GLU A 286 17.56 24.00 26.15
C GLU A 286 17.82 22.77 25.28
N ASP A 287 16.79 22.25 24.64
CA ASP A 287 16.94 21.14 23.70
C ASP A 287 17.77 21.52 22.47
N ILE A 288 17.59 22.73 21.94
CA ILE A 288 18.42 23.25 20.85
C ILE A 288 19.89 23.28 21.29
N ARG A 289 20.19 23.74 22.51
CA ARG A 289 21.57 23.71 23.02
C ARG A 289 22.11 22.30 23.12
N GLN A 290 21.30 21.37 23.62
CA GLN A 290 21.66 19.97 23.77
C GLN A 290 21.89 19.30 22.39
N THR A 291 21.08 19.64 21.39
CA THR A 291 21.24 19.20 19.99
C THR A 291 22.61 19.59 19.45
N PHE A 292 23.07 20.81 19.75
CA PHE A 292 24.31 21.39 19.25
C PHE A 292 25.53 21.22 20.18
N THR A 293 25.56 20.15 20.98
CA THR A 293 26.67 19.85 21.92
C THR A 293 27.92 19.25 21.26
N PHE A 294 27.79 18.68 20.05
CA PHE A 294 28.91 18.09 19.31
C PHE A 294 29.72 19.11 18.51
N LYS A 295 30.96 18.73 18.21
CA LYS A 295 31.93 19.58 17.49
C LYS A 295 31.75 19.58 15.98
N TRP A 296 31.37 18.45 15.38
CA TRP A 296 31.20 18.33 13.94
C TRP A 296 29.87 17.67 13.60
N TYR A 297 29.27 18.16 12.52
CA TYR A 297 28.02 17.66 11.96
C TYR A 297 28.23 17.35 10.49
N ASN A 298 27.61 16.29 10.00
CA ASN A 298 27.49 16.06 8.57
C ASN A 298 26.66 17.21 7.97
N PRO A 299 27.16 17.93 6.93
CA PRO A 299 26.41 19.01 6.31
C PRO A 299 25.01 18.59 5.84
N ASP A 300 24.88 17.41 5.22
CA ASP A 300 23.61 16.95 4.66
C ASP A 300 22.58 16.67 5.76
N SER A 301 23.00 16.01 6.83
CA SER A 301 22.15 15.74 8.01
C SER A 301 21.78 17.01 8.77
N LEU A 302 22.71 17.97 8.87
CA LEU A 302 22.44 19.26 9.51
C LEU A 302 21.41 20.05 8.70
N TYR A 303 21.56 20.11 7.37
CA TYR A 303 20.55 20.73 6.52
C TYR A 303 19.20 20.02 6.64
N ALA A 304 19.17 18.68 6.62
CA ALA A 304 17.94 17.89 6.78
C ALA A 304 17.23 18.20 8.10
N TYR A 305 17.97 18.27 9.22
CA TYR A 305 17.43 18.67 10.52
C TYR A 305 16.82 20.08 10.48
N ILE A 306 17.57 21.07 9.96
CA ILE A 306 17.09 22.45 9.89
C ILE A 306 15.85 22.54 8.99
N HIS A 307 15.87 21.88 7.84
CA HIS A 307 14.73 21.86 6.93
C HIS A 307 13.49 21.23 7.56
N GLN A 308 13.62 20.10 8.27
CA GLN A 308 12.49 19.45 8.93
C GLN A 308 11.90 20.30 10.06
N ILE A 309 12.74 20.91 10.92
CA ILE A 309 12.20 21.75 12.00
C ILE A 309 11.54 23.03 11.46
N THR A 310 12.02 23.59 10.35
CA THR A 310 11.40 24.78 9.73
C THR A 310 10.14 24.45 8.92
N GLU A 311 10.04 23.23 8.39
CA GLU A 311 8.86 22.78 7.64
C GLU A 311 7.74 22.25 8.53
N GLU A 312 8.08 21.54 9.61
CA GLU A 312 7.11 20.74 10.39
C GLU A 312 6.81 21.27 11.79
N LYS A 313 7.65 22.16 12.34
CA LYS A 313 7.53 22.61 13.73
C LYS A 313 7.37 24.12 13.85
N ASN A 314 6.56 24.53 14.83
CA ASN A 314 6.50 25.91 15.28
C ASN A 314 7.55 26.11 16.38
N LEU A 315 8.71 26.64 15.99
CA LEU A 315 9.74 27.08 16.92
C LEU A 315 9.22 28.30 17.68
N GLU A 316 9.27 28.21 19.00
CA GLU A 316 9.13 29.39 19.84
C GLU A 316 10.24 30.37 19.52
N LYS A 317 9.93 31.67 19.65
CA LYS A 317 10.87 32.74 19.33
C LYS A 317 12.22 32.61 20.07
N GLU A 318 12.21 32.18 21.32
CA GLU A 318 13.45 32.01 22.10
C GLU A 318 14.33 30.86 21.57
N SER A 319 13.72 29.75 21.15
CA SER A 319 14.42 28.64 20.51
C SER A 319 14.98 29.05 19.15
N PHE A 320 14.19 29.80 18.37
CA PHE A 320 14.63 30.35 17.09
C PHE A 320 15.85 31.27 17.25
N ASP A 321 15.78 32.23 18.19
CA ASP A 321 16.86 33.19 18.43
C ASP A 321 18.14 32.45 18.87
N GLU A 322 18.03 31.44 19.74
CA GLU A 322 19.15 30.60 20.17
C GLU A 322 19.76 29.81 19.00
N LEU A 323 18.91 29.16 18.20
CA LEU A 323 19.34 28.38 17.03
C LEU A 323 20.08 29.26 16.01
N LEU A 324 19.53 30.44 15.67
CA LEU A 324 20.15 31.36 14.73
C LEU A 324 21.53 31.82 15.23
N ASN A 325 21.65 32.13 16.52
CA ASN A 325 22.94 32.52 17.13
C ASN A 325 23.97 31.39 17.07
N ILE A 326 23.56 30.15 17.33
CA ILE A 326 24.41 28.96 17.26
C ILE A 326 24.90 28.75 15.81
N LEU A 327 24.00 28.79 14.84
CA LEU A 327 24.31 28.58 13.42
C LEU A 327 25.25 29.67 12.86
N LEU A 328 25.05 30.93 13.25
CA LEU A 328 25.95 32.02 12.91
C LEU A 328 27.32 31.87 13.60
N GLY A 329 27.33 31.45 14.87
CA GLY A 329 28.56 31.26 15.65
C GLY A 329 29.45 30.12 15.15
N MET A 330 28.86 29.07 14.58
CA MET A 330 29.60 27.96 13.96
C MET A 330 29.93 28.20 12.47
N SER A 331 29.53 29.34 11.90
CA SER A 331 29.67 29.64 10.46
C SER A 331 29.03 28.56 9.58
N ALA A 332 27.77 28.21 9.87
CA ALA A 332 27.01 27.26 9.05
C ALA A 332 26.93 27.70 7.57
N SER A 333 26.65 26.75 6.69
CA SER A 333 26.57 27.04 5.25
C SER A 333 25.49 28.06 4.94
N ILE A 334 25.66 28.79 3.84
CA ILE A 334 24.74 29.86 3.44
C ILE A 334 23.31 29.33 3.23
N GLU A 335 23.16 28.11 2.75
CA GLU A 335 21.86 27.44 2.55
C GLU A 335 21.11 27.24 3.87
N ILE A 336 21.82 26.83 4.92
CA ILE A 336 21.26 26.67 6.28
C ILE A 336 20.81 28.02 6.85
N ILE A 337 21.64 29.06 6.71
CA ILE A 337 21.29 30.41 7.17
C ILE A 337 20.09 30.97 6.40
N ILE A 338 20.03 30.77 5.08
CA ILE A 338 18.88 31.15 4.25
C ILE A 338 17.60 30.45 4.73
N GLU A 339 17.66 29.14 4.99
CA GLU A 339 16.51 28.35 5.44
C GLU A 339 15.93 28.91 6.75
N ILE A 340 16.77 29.11 7.77
CA ILE A 340 16.32 29.62 9.07
C ILE A 340 15.89 31.09 9.00
N CYS A 341 16.57 31.95 8.25
CA CYS A 341 16.17 33.35 8.08
C CYS A 341 14.83 33.48 7.36
N THR A 342 14.59 32.63 6.36
CA THR A 342 13.31 32.58 5.64
C THR A 342 12.19 32.15 6.58
N TYR A 343 12.42 31.10 7.38
CA TYR A 343 11.48 30.69 8.43
C TYR A 343 11.17 31.83 9.40
N GLY A 344 12.20 32.52 9.89
CA GLY A 344 12.05 33.66 10.79
C GLY A 344 11.24 34.79 10.16
N LEU A 345 11.50 35.12 8.90
CA LEU A 345 10.76 36.14 8.15
C LEU A 345 9.28 35.79 8.02
N LEU A 346 8.95 34.55 7.64
CA LEU A 346 7.55 34.10 7.49
C LEU A 346 6.78 34.05 8.81
N ASN A 347 7.48 33.93 9.94
CA ASN A 347 6.90 33.95 11.30
C ASN A 347 7.01 35.33 11.98
N SER A 348 7.39 36.39 11.25
CA SER A 348 7.58 37.74 11.82
C SER A 348 8.61 37.82 12.97
N TYR A 349 9.62 36.96 12.95
CA TYR A 349 10.76 37.00 13.88
C TYR A 349 11.87 37.93 13.37
N LYS A 350 12.70 38.43 14.29
CA LYS A 350 13.82 39.32 13.93
C LYS A 350 15.00 38.49 13.44
N CYS A 351 15.41 38.67 12.20
CA CYS A 351 16.52 37.93 11.60
C CYS A 351 17.61 38.83 10.97
N GLU A 352 17.71 40.09 11.39
CA GLU A 352 18.60 41.10 10.77
C GLU A 352 20.07 40.66 10.67
N ALA A 353 20.64 40.09 11.74
CA ALA A 353 22.03 39.59 11.73
C ALA A 353 22.23 38.47 10.70
N GLY A 354 21.23 37.60 10.54
CA GLY A 354 21.25 36.55 9.53
C GLY A 354 21.03 37.10 8.11
N ILE A 355 20.13 38.06 7.92
CA ILE A 355 19.91 38.72 6.61
C ILE A 355 21.18 39.46 6.17
N GLU A 356 21.87 40.16 7.09
CA GLU A 356 23.16 40.79 6.82
C GLU A 356 24.23 39.76 6.43
N TYR A 357 24.27 38.62 7.13
CA TYR A 357 25.14 37.51 6.78
C TYR A 357 24.85 36.98 5.36
N ILE A 358 23.57 36.80 5.00
CA ILE A 358 23.17 36.35 3.66
C ILE A 358 23.60 37.36 2.59
N GLY A 359 23.39 38.65 2.82
CA GLY A 359 23.80 39.69 1.89
C GLY A 359 25.31 39.70 1.64
N ASN A 360 26.11 39.51 2.70
CA ASN A 360 27.57 39.49 2.62
C ASN A 360 28.14 38.20 1.99
N HIS A 361 27.38 37.10 2.02
CA HIS A 361 27.81 35.78 1.54
C HIS A 361 26.96 35.24 0.38
N LEU A 362 26.18 36.08 -0.30
CA LEU A 362 25.29 35.64 -1.39
C LEU A 362 26.05 34.94 -2.52
N SER A 363 27.28 35.38 -2.80
CA SER A 363 28.17 34.77 -3.81
C SER A 363 28.60 33.35 -3.45
N ASP A 364 28.48 32.93 -2.19
CA ASP A 364 28.88 31.59 -1.76
C ASP A 364 28.01 30.49 -2.37
N ILE A 365 26.77 30.82 -2.74
CA ILE A 365 25.85 29.93 -3.46
C ILE A 365 26.39 29.58 -4.86
N ILE A 366 27.35 30.34 -5.39
CA ILE A 366 27.91 30.18 -6.75
C ILE A 366 29.28 29.47 -6.71
N LYS A 367 29.78 29.08 -5.52
CA LYS A 367 31.08 28.39 -5.40
C LYS A 367 31.15 27.14 -6.31
N ILE A 368 32.24 27.04 -7.07
CA ILE A 368 32.52 25.98 -8.07
C ILE A 368 33.51 24.97 -7.48
N ASP A 369 33.25 24.49 -6.26
CA ASP A 369 34.06 23.45 -5.64
C ASP A 369 33.51 22.06 -6.01
N ARG A 370 34.39 21.09 -6.28
CA ARG A 370 34.00 19.69 -6.52
C ARG A 370 33.33 19.06 -5.30
N ASP A 371 33.60 19.59 -4.11
CA ASP A 371 33.06 19.10 -2.85
C ASP A 371 31.81 19.88 -2.36
N TYR A 372 31.24 20.75 -3.20
CA TYR A 372 30.03 21.51 -2.85
C TYR A 372 28.80 20.59 -2.74
N LYS A 373 28.22 20.50 -1.54
CA LYS A 373 27.18 19.52 -1.18
C LYS A 373 25.76 19.86 -1.63
N TYR A 374 25.50 21.12 -1.97
CA TYR A 374 24.13 21.64 -2.12
C TYR A 374 23.78 22.04 -3.55
N GLU A 375 24.31 21.33 -4.55
CA GLU A 375 24.12 21.67 -5.96
C GLU A 375 22.62 21.74 -6.36
N ASP A 376 21.83 20.77 -5.91
CA ASP A 376 20.38 20.70 -6.17
C ASP A 376 19.57 21.79 -5.46
N LEU A 377 20.15 22.42 -4.42
CA LEU A 377 19.48 23.46 -3.64
C LEU A 377 19.75 24.87 -4.16
N ARG A 378 20.73 25.09 -5.05
CA ARG A 378 21.17 26.44 -5.46
C ARG A 378 20.00 27.32 -5.94
N ILE A 379 19.10 26.77 -6.75
CA ILE A 379 17.93 27.50 -7.28
C ILE A 379 16.98 27.94 -6.16
N ILE A 380 16.56 27.02 -5.29
CA ILE A 380 15.62 27.34 -4.20
C ILE A 380 16.28 28.25 -3.15
N SER A 381 17.56 28.03 -2.83
CA SER A 381 18.33 28.87 -1.91
C SER A 381 18.41 30.31 -2.41
N LEU A 382 18.66 30.54 -3.70
CA LEU A 382 18.66 31.92 -4.22
C LEU A 382 17.26 32.54 -4.17
N ILE A 383 16.21 31.80 -4.48
CA ILE A 383 14.83 32.32 -4.41
C ILE A 383 14.44 32.71 -2.97
N LYS A 384 14.80 31.87 -1.99
CA LYS A 384 14.62 32.18 -0.55
C LYS A 384 15.47 33.37 -0.11
N ALA A 385 16.73 33.46 -0.57
CA ALA A 385 17.61 34.59 -0.30
C ALA A 385 17.06 35.89 -0.91
N ASN A 386 16.49 35.83 -2.11
CA ASN A 386 15.87 36.98 -2.77
C ASN A 386 14.70 37.53 -1.94
N LEU A 387 13.87 36.66 -1.36
CA LEU A 387 12.81 37.08 -0.45
C LEU A 387 13.37 37.78 0.82
N CYS A 388 14.44 37.25 1.40
CA CYS A 388 15.09 37.85 2.58
C CYS A 388 15.74 39.22 2.28
N LEU A 389 16.29 39.38 1.08
CA LEU A 389 17.05 40.55 0.64
C LEU A 389 16.21 41.55 -0.18
N PHE A 390 14.91 41.28 -0.34
CA PHE A 390 14.03 42.07 -1.19
C PHE A 390 14.01 43.54 -0.77
N GLY A 391 14.29 44.44 -1.72
CA GLY A 391 14.39 45.89 -1.48
C GLY A 391 15.64 46.34 -0.70
N ARG A 392 16.53 45.43 -0.31
CA ARG A 392 17.78 45.72 0.44
C ARG A 392 19.04 45.71 -0.44
N ILE A 393 19.00 45.01 -1.57
CA ILE A 393 20.08 44.93 -2.55
C ILE A 393 19.56 45.23 -3.97
N GLU A 394 20.46 45.55 -4.89
CA GLU A 394 20.10 45.77 -6.29
C GLU A 394 19.63 44.47 -6.95
N GLU A 395 18.44 44.50 -7.57
CA GLU A 395 17.84 43.33 -8.23
C GLU A 395 18.75 42.74 -9.33
N SER A 396 19.49 43.59 -10.04
CA SER A 396 20.44 43.20 -11.08
C SER A 396 21.53 42.25 -10.57
N LEU A 397 21.92 42.37 -9.29
CA LEU A 397 22.90 41.49 -8.66
C LEU A 397 22.32 40.10 -8.43
N VAL A 398 21.08 40.01 -7.97
CA VAL A 398 20.37 38.73 -7.76
C VAL A 398 20.11 38.04 -9.10
N GLU A 399 19.65 38.78 -10.10
CA GLU A 399 19.38 38.24 -11.44
C GLU A 399 20.66 37.69 -12.09
N LYS A 400 21.79 38.39 -11.93
CA LYS A 400 23.09 37.91 -12.38
C LYS A 400 23.49 36.61 -11.68
N CYS A 401 23.33 36.56 -10.35
CA CYS A 401 23.59 35.34 -9.58
C CYS A 401 22.69 34.18 -10.04
N TYR A 402 21.41 34.45 -10.33
CA TYR A 402 20.48 33.43 -10.80
C TYR A 402 20.89 32.83 -12.13
N LYS A 403 21.23 33.66 -13.12
CA LYS A 403 21.71 33.18 -14.43
C LYS A 403 22.98 32.34 -14.31
N GLU A 404 23.86 32.68 -13.38
CA GLU A 404 25.07 31.89 -13.11
C GLU A 404 24.73 30.53 -12.47
N ILE A 405 23.81 30.49 -11.51
CA ILE A 405 23.28 29.25 -10.93
C ILE A 405 22.61 28.36 -11.99
N LEU A 406 21.87 28.93 -12.93
CA LEU A 406 21.26 28.15 -14.02
C LEU A 406 22.32 27.47 -14.89
N ASN A 407 23.45 28.13 -15.15
CA ASN A 407 24.55 27.49 -15.87
C ASN A 407 25.22 26.37 -15.05
N LEU A 408 25.39 26.57 -13.74
CA LEU A 408 25.98 25.58 -12.84
C LEU A 408 25.08 24.34 -12.68
N THR A 409 23.76 24.52 -12.63
CA THR A 409 22.77 23.44 -12.48
C THR A 409 22.34 22.82 -13.82
N HIS A 410 23.14 22.98 -14.86
CA HIS A 410 22.88 22.44 -16.20
C HIS A 410 21.55 22.90 -16.85
N ASN A 411 21.08 24.10 -16.50
CA ASN A 411 19.87 24.74 -17.04
C ASN A 411 20.22 25.97 -17.91
N GLY A 412 21.29 25.93 -18.71
CA GLY A 412 21.66 27.03 -19.62
C GLY A 412 20.65 27.27 -20.76
N GLU A 413 20.80 28.34 -21.54
CA GLU A 413 19.78 28.81 -22.50
C GLU A 413 19.26 27.77 -23.51
N SER A 414 20.09 26.79 -23.88
CA SER A 414 19.73 25.72 -24.81
C SER A 414 18.97 24.55 -24.18
N GLN A 415 18.84 24.53 -22.85
CA GLN A 415 18.26 23.42 -22.09
C GLN A 415 16.76 23.64 -21.84
N ARG A 416 16.01 22.54 -21.77
CA ARG A 416 14.54 22.60 -21.60
C ARG A 416 14.11 23.25 -20.27
N GLY A 417 14.95 23.22 -19.24
CA GLY A 417 14.68 23.81 -17.93
C GLY A 417 14.92 25.33 -17.84
N TYR A 418 15.61 25.96 -18.80
CA TYR A 418 15.93 27.40 -18.71
C TYR A 418 14.70 28.31 -18.79
N LYS A 419 13.84 28.08 -19.79
CA LYS A 419 12.61 28.86 -19.98
C LYS A 419 11.67 28.78 -18.76
N PRO A 420 11.37 27.59 -18.20
CA PRO A 420 10.59 27.53 -16.97
C PRO A 420 11.32 28.20 -15.80
N ALA A 421 12.63 28.04 -15.65
CA ALA A 421 13.38 28.70 -14.58
C ALA A 421 13.21 30.23 -14.57
N LEU A 422 13.29 30.88 -15.73
CA LEU A 422 13.03 32.33 -15.85
C LEU A 422 11.58 32.68 -15.45
N ALA A 423 10.60 31.94 -15.95
CA ALA A 423 9.20 32.18 -15.59
C ALA A 423 8.94 31.98 -14.08
N GLN A 424 9.60 31.00 -13.48
CA GLN A 424 9.55 30.74 -12.03
C GLN A 424 10.16 31.88 -11.23
N TYR A 425 11.28 32.44 -11.68
CA TYR A 425 11.90 33.61 -11.06
C TYR A 425 11.00 34.85 -11.13
N ASP A 426 10.35 35.08 -12.27
CA ASP A 426 9.37 36.17 -12.44
C ASP A 426 8.18 36.02 -11.46
N ILE A 427 7.63 34.80 -11.32
CA ILE A 427 6.57 34.52 -10.33
C ILE A 427 7.08 34.77 -8.91
N ALA A 428 8.31 34.34 -8.59
CA ALA A 428 8.91 34.56 -7.27
C ALA A 428 9.08 36.06 -6.94
N LYS A 429 9.40 36.88 -7.96
CA LYS A 429 9.44 38.33 -7.83
C LYS A 429 8.07 38.92 -7.51
N HIS A 430 7.04 38.57 -8.28
CA HIS A 430 5.67 39.06 -8.01
C HIS A 430 5.17 38.65 -6.62
N VAL A 431 5.48 37.43 -6.17
CA VAL A 431 5.15 36.96 -4.81
C VAL A 431 5.90 37.74 -3.74
N SER A 432 7.18 38.07 -3.97
CA SER A 432 7.96 38.90 -3.04
C SER A 432 7.43 40.35 -2.99
N GLU A 433 7.08 40.92 -4.14
CA GLU A 433 6.43 42.23 -4.24
C GLU A 433 5.09 42.25 -3.47
N GLN A 434 4.29 41.19 -3.60
CA GLN A 434 3.05 41.03 -2.84
C GLN A 434 3.32 40.97 -1.33
N PHE A 435 4.31 40.19 -0.90
CA PHE A 435 4.67 40.01 0.51
C PHE A 435 5.06 41.32 1.20
N TYR A 436 5.83 42.18 0.51
CA TYR A 436 6.30 43.47 1.02
C TYR A 436 5.39 44.67 0.66
N SER A 437 4.25 44.45 -0.01
CA SER A 437 3.34 45.50 -0.43
C SER A 437 2.71 46.25 0.76
N VAL A 438 2.99 47.56 0.85
CA VAL A 438 2.51 48.43 1.93
C VAL A 438 1.03 48.78 1.79
N ASP A 439 0.56 48.94 0.55
CA ASP A 439 -0.81 49.38 0.24
C ASP A 439 -1.82 48.24 0.18
N ARG A 440 -1.36 46.99 0.33
CA ARG A 440 -2.16 45.75 0.26
C ARG A 440 -2.98 45.59 -1.03
N ASN A 441 -2.60 46.31 -2.09
CA ASN A 441 -3.14 46.09 -3.42
C ASN A 441 -2.65 44.73 -3.94
N ASP A 442 -3.51 44.07 -4.71
CA ASP A 442 -3.20 42.81 -5.36
C ASP A 442 -2.18 43.08 -6.49
N VAL A 443 -0.96 42.57 -6.31
CA VAL A 443 0.13 42.63 -7.30
C VAL A 443 0.05 41.40 -8.22
N LEU A 444 -0.36 40.26 -7.68
CA LEU A 444 -0.47 39.00 -8.42
C LEU A 444 -1.67 39.00 -9.37
N SER A 445 -1.41 38.59 -10.62
CA SER A 445 -2.45 38.35 -11.60
C SER A 445 -3.10 36.97 -11.42
N LYS A 446 -4.25 36.76 -12.08
CA LYS A 446 -4.88 35.43 -12.14
C LYS A 446 -3.95 34.38 -12.78
N ASP A 447 -3.13 34.79 -13.75
CA ASP A 447 -2.18 33.90 -14.43
C ASP A 447 -1.02 33.48 -13.52
N ASP A 448 -0.59 34.36 -12.60
CA ASP A 448 0.40 34.01 -11.58
C ASP A 448 -0.15 32.95 -10.63
N ILE A 449 -1.40 33.10 -10.19
CA ILE A 449 -2.08 32.12 -9.32
C ILE A 449 -2.20 30.76 -10.03
N PHE A 450 -2.65 30.73 -11.29
CA PHE A 450 -2.70 29.47 -12.03
C PHE A 450 -1.31 28.88 -12.29
N SER A 451 -0.28 29.72 -12.46
CA SER A 451 1.10 29.24 -12.59
C SER A 451 1.60 28.61 -11.29
N LEU A 452 1.21 29.11 -10.12
CA LEU A 452 1.51 28.47 -8.82
C LEU A 452 0.84 27.10 -8.62
N ILE A 453 -0.24 26.81 -9.37
CA ILE A 453 -0.96 25.52 -9.30
C ILE A 453 -0.49 24.56 -10.41
N TYR A 454 -0.31 25.06 -11.64
CA TYR A 454 -0.14 24.28 -12.88
C TYR A 454 1.20 24.48 -13.57
N PHE A 455 2.25 24.90 -12.85
CA PHE A 455 3.57 25.16 -13.42
C PHE A 455 4.10 23.98 -14.26
N ALA A 456 4.09 22.77 -13.70
CA ALA A 456 4.60 21.58 -14.37
C ALA A 456 3.74 21.16 -15.58
N ASP A 457 2.44 21.40 -15.55
CA ASP A 457 1.54 21.10 -16.68
C ASP A 457 1.79 22.05 -17.86
N LYS A 458 2.15 23.32 -17.58
CA LYS A 458 2.47 24.32 -18.61
C LYS A 458 3.81 24.08 -19.30
N TYR A 459 4.83 23.64 -18.55
CA TYR A 459 6.21 23.51 -19.05
C TYR A 459 6.72 22.07 -19.22
N GLY A 460 5.94 21.08 -18.79
CA GLY A 460 6.29 19.66 -18.78
C GLY A 460 6.98 19.24 -17.48
N ALA A 461 6.62 18.06 -16.97
CA ALA A 461 7.13 17.54 -15.70
C ALA A 461 8.66 17.41 -15.64
N GLY A 462 9.29 16.97 -16.74
CA GLY A 462 10.75 16.87 -16.84
C GLY A 462 11.43 18.24 -16.77
N SER A 463 10.93 19.22 -17.51
CA SER A 463 11.49 20.58 -17.48
C SER A 463 11.32 21.26 -16.12
N ALA A 464 10.17 21.03 -15.46
CA ALA A 464 9.92 21.53 -14.11
C ALA A 464 10.79 20.86 -13.05
N HIS A 465 11.12 19.57 -13.23
CA HIS A 465 12.08 18.88 -12.38
C HIS A 465 13.48 19.48 -12.54
N ASP A 466 13.95 19.67 -13.77
CA ASP A 466 15.28 20.22 -14.05
C ASP A 466 15.50 21.60 -13.40
N CYS A 467 14.48 22.45 -13.31
CA CYS A 467 14.57 23.78 -12.69
C CYS A 467 14.10 23.84 -11.22
N ASN A 468 13.93 22.69 -10.56
CA ASN A 468 13.45 22.59 -9.17
C ASN A 468 12.08 23.27 -8.92
N GLY A 469 11.21 23.25 -9.94
CA GLY A 469 9.96 24.00 -9.94
C GLY A 469 8.92 23.52 -8.92
N TYR A 470 8.85 22.23 -8.63
CA TYR A 470 7.90 21.72 -7.61
C TYR A 470 8.19 22.30 -6.22
N THR A 471 9.46 22.28 -5.80
CA THR A 471 9.92 22.81 -4.51
C THR A 471 9.72 24.32 -4.44
N VAL A 472 10.04 25.04 -5.52
CA VAL A 472 9.92 26.50 -5.55
C VAL A 472 8.46 26.94 -5.53
N MET A 473 7.59 26.34 -6.34
CA MET A 473 6.16 26.68 -6.30
C MET A 473 5.57 26.41 -4.92
N ARG A 474 5.94 25.29 -4.28
CA ARG A 474 5.53 24.99 -2.90
C ARG A 474 5.96 26.09 -1.93
N PHE A 475 7.23 26.52 -2.00
CA PHE A 475 7.74 27.61 -1.17
C PHE A 475 6.97 28.92 -1.40
N LEU A 476 6.77 29.33 -2.66
CA LEU A 476 6.04 30.56 -2.98
C LEU A 476 4.59 30.55 -2.47
N ARG A 477 3.91 29.40 -2.51
CA ARG A 477 2.58 29.24 -1.91
C ARG A 477 2.60 29.48 -0.40
N LYS A 478 3.62 28.98 0.31
CA LYS A 478 3.80 29.25 1.76
C LYS A 478 4.02 30.72 2.07
N VAL A 479 4.79 31.43 1.23
CA VAL A 479 4.99 32.89 1.36
C VAL A 479 3.65 33.62 1.30
N LEU A 480 2.76 33.24 0.38
CA LEU A 480 1.42 33.83 0.27
C LEU A 480 0.51 33.51 1.44
N VAL A 481 0.58 32.30 1.98
CA VAL A 481 -0.16 31.93 3.19
C VAL A 481 0.30 32.78 4.38
N SER A 482 1.61 32.89 4.60
CA SER A 482 2.18 33.74 5.65
C SER A 482 1.79 35.22 5.48
N PHE A 483 1.89 35.77 4.25
CA PHE A 483 1.41 37.13 3.96
C PHE A 483 -0.06 37.32 4.37
N SER A 484 -0.90 36.33 4.03
CA SER A 484 -2.35 36.36 4.28
C SER A 484 -2.69 36.27 5.76
N GLU A 485 -1.92 35.51 6.56
CA GLU A 485 -2.10 35.43 8.03
C GLU A 485 -1.86 36.79 8.70
N HIS A 486 -0.87 37.55 8.19
CA HIS A 486 -0.59 38.90 8.67
C HIS A 486 -1.51 39.97 8.05
N ASN A 487 -2.21 39.65 6.96
CA ASN A 487 -3.07 40.56 6.21
C ASN A 487 -4.43 39.91 5.84
N PRO A 488 -5.26 39.54 6.82
CA PRO A 488 -6.47 38.73 6.59
C PRO A 488 -7.58 39.39 5.78
N LYS A 489 -7.45 40.69 5.46
CA LYS A 489 -8.40 41.47 4.64
C LYS A 489 -7.91 41.74 3.22
N ALA A 490 -6.79 41.15 2.80
CA ALA A 490 -6.25 41.35 1.46
C ALA A 490 -7.18 40.73 0.40
N GLY A 491 -7.43 41.45 -0.70
CA GLY A 491 -8.32 41.01 -1.79
C GLY A 491 -7.82 39.73 -2.47
N ILE A 492 -6.50 39.56 -2.53
CA ILE A 492 -5.85 38.40 -3.13
C ILE A 492 -6.31 37.05 -2.54
N ILE A 493 -6.71 37.01 -1.27
CA ILE A 493 -7.17 35.78 -0.61
C ILE A 493 -8.43 35.25 -1.30
N ASP A 494 -9.42 36.12 -1.53
CA ASP A 494 -10.66 35.77 -2.25
C ASP A 494 -10.39 35.36 -3.70
N THR A 495 -9.44 36.04 -4.36
CA THR A 495 -9.01 35.70 -5.72
C THR A 495 -8.40 34.28 -5.78
N ILE A 496 -7.54 33.91 -4.82
CA ILE A 496 -6.93 32.58 -4.74
C ILE A 496 -8.00 31.52 -4.44
N CYS A 497 -8.86 31.73 -3.44
CA CYS A 497 -9.92 30.78 -3.11
C CYS A 497 -10.84 30.50 -4.31
N LYS A 498 -11.24 31.54 -5.04
CA LYS A 498 -12.04 31.40 -6.27
C LYS A 498 -11.28 30.67 -7.39
N ALA A 499 -9.99 30.92 -7.55
CA ALA A 499 -9.18 30.20 -8.53
C ALA A 499 -9.10 28.71 -8.20
N VAL A 500 -8.90 28.33 -6.92
CA VAL A 500 -8.88 26.93 -6.48
C VAL A 500 -10.21 26.24 -6.76
N VAL A 501 -11.35 26.88 -6.46
CA VAL A 501 -12.69 26.32 -6.78
C VAL A 501 -12.88 26.18 -8.28
N GLN A 502 -12.44 27.18 -9.08
CA GLN A 502 -12.52 27.12 -10.53
C GLN A 502 -11.73 25.93 -11.11
N CYS A 503 -10.60 25.55 -10.50
CA CYS A 503 -9.80 24.41 -10.95
C CYS A 503 -10.51 23.06 -10.80
N LEU A 504 -11.54 22.94 -9.95
CA LEU A 504 -12.30 21.69 -9.77
C LEU A 504 -13.09 21.29 -11.03
N GLU A 505 -13.34 22.24 -11.94
CA GLU A 505 -14.04 21.99 -13.21
C GLU A 505 -13.10 21.45 -14.31
N TRP A 506 -11.80 21.34 -14.04
CA TRP A 506 -10.79 20.96 -15.04
C TRP A 506 -10.52 19.45 -15.00
N ASP A 507 -10.30 18.86 -16.18
CA ASP A 507 -10.00 17.43 -16.35
C ASP A 507 -8.80 16.94 -15.53
N LYS A 508 -7.85 17.84 -15.23
CA LYS A 508 -6.67 17.58 -14.38
C LYS A 508 -6.69 18.50 -13.16
N THR A 509 -7.57 18.23 -12.22
CA THR A 509 -7.62 18.99 -10.96
C THR A 509 -6.42 18.64 -10.07
N ARG A 510 -5.81 19.65 -9.41
CA ARG A 510 -4.69 19.50 -8.46
C ARG A 510 -5.15 19.87 -7.05
N PHE A 511 -4.81 19.07 -6.06
CA PHE A 511 -4.99 19.45 -4.65
C PHE A 511 -3.77 20.24 -4.17
N ILE A 512 -4.01 21.40 -3.55
CA ILE A 512 -2.98 22.31 -3.05
C ILE A 512 -3.21 22.51 -1.55
N PRO A 513 -2.57 21.70 -0.68
CA PRO A 513 -2.88 21.69 0.75
C PRO A 513 -2.58 23.03 1.42
N GLU A 514 -1.55 23.77 0.95
CA GLU A 514 -1.18 25.06 1.53
C GLU A 514 -2.33 26.08 1.51
N PHE A 515 -3.20 26.02 0.49
CA PHE A 515 -4.28 26.98 0.31
C PHE A 515 -5.51 26.70 1.18
N ASN A 516 -5.63 25.53 1.81
CA ASN A 516 -6.73 25.24 2.77
C ASN A 516 -6.80 26.31 3.88
N ARG A 517 -5.63 26.78 4.33
CA ARG A 517 -5.51 27.82 5.35
C ARG A 517 -6.14 29.15 4.91
N LEU A 518 -6.06 29.49 3.62
CA LEU A 518 -6.61 30.75 3.08
C LEU A 518 -8.14 30.79 3.17
N PHE A 519 -8.82 29.65 3.00
CA PHE A 519 -10.26 29.55 3.22
C PHE A 519 -10.64 29.81 4.68
N CYS A 520 -9.82 29.33 5.63
CA CYS A 520 -10.04 29.57 7.05
C CYS A 520 -9.87 31.06 7.41
N ILE A 521 -8.82 31.70 6.88
CA ILE A 521 -8.53 33.13 7.10
C ILE A 521 -9.66 34.01 6.56
N SER A 522 -10.14 33.73 5.33
CA SER A 522 -11.23 34.47 4.69
C SER A 522 -12.63 34.08 5.17
N ASN A 523 -12.74 33.03 6.00
CA ASN A 523 -14.00 32.41 6.40
C ASN A 523 -14.88 31.98 5.19
N ALA A 524 -14.25 31.51 4.12
CA ALA A 524 -14.91 31.08 2.87
C ALA A 524 -15.46 29.64 2.98
N HIS A 525 -16.30 29.39 3.99
CA HIS A 525 -16.77 28.05 4.35
C HIS A 525 -17.44 27.31 3.17
N ALA A 526 -18.40 27.94 2.49
CA ALA A 526 -19.15 27.30 1.40
C ALA A 526 -18.27 26.92 0.20
N ASP A 527 -17.21 27.68 -0.06
CA ASP A 527 -16.27 27.37 -1.14
C ASP A 527 -15.30 26.26 -0.76
N PHE A 528 -14.86 26.24 0.51
CA PHE A 528 -14.06 25.13 1.02
C PHE A 528 -14.83 23.80 1.05
N LEU A 529 -16.11 23.81 1.41
CA LEU A 529 -16.94 22.61 1.36
C LEU A 529 -17.00 21.99 -0.04
N LYS A 530 -17.05 22.79 -1.12
CA LYS A 530 -16.97 22.26 -2.50
C LYS A 530 -15.66 21.53 -2.76
N VAL A 531 -14.55 22.08 -2.25
CA VAL A 531 -13.22 21.44 -2.35
C VAL A 531 -13.21 20.13 -1.55
N ALA A 532 -13.69 20.16 -0.32
CA ALA A 532 -13.76 18.98 0.54
C ALA A 532 -14.67 17.88 -0.03
N GLU A 533 -15.83 18.24 -0.57
CA GLU A 533 -16.75 17.29 -1.23
C GLU A 533 -16.13 16.68 -2.49
N TYR A 534 -15.44 17.46 -3.31
CA TYR A 534 -14.76 16.96 -4.52
C TYR A 534 -13.69 15.91 -4.18
N TRP A 535 -12.87 16.15 -3.14
CA TRP A 535 -11.76 15.27 -2.79
C TRP A 535 -12.17 14.12 -1.87
N CYS A 536 -12.96 14.41 -0.83
CA CYS A 536 -13.25 13.50 0.28
C CYS A 536 -14.75 13.22 0.48
N GLY A 537 -15.63 13.76 -0.37
CA GLY A 537 -17.08 13.51 -0.30
C GLY A 537 -17.47 12.07 -0.61
N GLU A 538 -18.75 11.83 -0.92
CA GLU A 538 -19.24 10.46 -1.15
C GLU A 538 -18.49 9.74 -2.29
N ASP A 539 -18.34 10.43 -3.43
CA ASP A 539 -17.62 9.98 -4.63
C ASP A 539 -16.24 10.66 -4.79
N GLY A 540 -15.66 11.11 -3.67
CA GLY A 540 -14.43 11.88 -3.63
C GLY A 540 -13.27 11.20 -4.37
N VAL A 541 -12.41 12.01 -5.00
CA VAL A 541 -11.25 11.51 -5.76
C VAL A 541 -10.29 10.70 -4.89
N ALA A 542 -10.11 11.07 -3.61
CA ALA A 542 -9.21 10.41 -2.67
C ALA A 542 -9.49 8.90 -2.55
N TRP A 543 -10.75 8.48 -2.70
CA TRP A 543 -11.16 7.09 -2.54
C TRP A 543 -10.76 6.17 -3.70
N ARG A 544 -10.28 6.76 -4.80
CA ARG A 544 -9.76 6.05 -5.98
C ARG A 544 -8.23 6.16 -6.10
N SER A 545 -7.58 6.82 -5.16
CA SER A 545 -6.12 6.95 -5.08
C SER A 545 -5.50 5.82 -4.27
N GLU A 546 -4.18 5.66 -4.41
CA GLU A 546 -3.36 4.87 -3.49
C GLU A 546 -3.54 5.37 -2.04
N TYR A 547 -3.30 4.49 -1.06
CA TYR A 547 -3.55 4.81 0.35
C TYR A 547 -2.76 6.04 0.84
N ASP A 548 -1.47 6.17 0.51
CA ASP A 548 -0.64 7.30 0.97
C ASP A 548 -1.17 8.64 0.45
N GLU A 549 -1.53 8.70 -0.83
CA GLU A 549 -2.13 9.90 -1.42
C GLU A 549 -3.48 10.22 -0.75
N MET A 550 -4.31 9.20 -0.53
CA MET A 550 -5.59 9.34 0.18
C MET A 550 -5.39 9.81 1.63
N GLU A 551 -4.42 9.25 2.34
CA GLU A 551 -4.10 9.59 3.72
C GLU A 551 -3.61 11.03 3.83
N ASP A 552 -2.72 11.46 2.93
CA ASP A 552 -2.24 12.84 2.86
C ASP A 552 -3.37 13.82 2.52
N LEU A 553 -4.26 13.49 1.58
CA LEU A 553 -5.45 14.29 1.27
C LEU A 553 -6.31 14.48 2.52
N CYS A 554 -6.63 13.40 3.23
CA CYS A 554 -7.43 13.44 4.45
C CYS A 554 -6.74 14.24 5.56
N LYS A 555 -5.45 13.99 5.79
CA LYS A 555 -4.62 14.68 6.79
C LYS A 555 -4.61 16.19 6.58
N ASN A 556 -4.57 16.65 5.33
CA ASN A 556 -4.56 18.07 5.00
C ASN A 556 -5.97 18.71 4.98
N MET A 557 -7.02 17.93 4.77
CA MET A 557 -8.41 18.42 4.72
C MET A 557 -9.03 18.57 6.12
N ILE A 558 -8.81 17.59 7.00
CA ILE A 558 -9.45 17.49 8.32
C ILE A 558 -9.25 18.76 9.18
N PRO A 559 -8.04 19.37 9.30
CA PRO A 559 -7.86 20.55 10.14
C PRO A 559 -8.72 21.75 9.75
N ALA A 560 -8.96 21.93 8.45
CA ALA A 560 -9.82 23.01 7.96
C ALA A 560 -11.31 22.68 8.17
N LEU A 561 -11.72 21.41 8.03
CA LEU A 561 -13.07 20.97 8.41
C LEU A 561 -13.33 21.13 9.91
N GLU A 562 -12.33 20.85 10.76
CA GLU A 562 -12.41 21.02 12.21
C GLU A 562 -12.59 22.50 12.57
N TYR A 563 -11.88 23.40 11.87
CA TYR A 563 -12.04 24.85 12.01
C TYR A 563 -13.48 25.31 11.70
N PHE A 564 -14.13 24.70 10.69
CA PHE A 564 -15.52 25.01 10.32
C PHE A 564 -16.58 24.26 11.14
N GLY A 565 -16.18 23.29 11.97
CA GLY A 565 -17.09 22.52 12.84
C GLY A 565 -17.83 21.36 12.14
N GLU A 566 -17.29 20.84 11.05
CA GLU A 566 -17.91 19.80 10.21
C GLU A 566 -17.70 18.37 10.76
N ASN A 567 -18.05 18.16 12.03
CA ASN A 567 -17.76 16.91 12.76
C ASN A 567 -18.31 15.65 12.08
N LYS A 568 -19.53 15.71 11.55
CA LYS A 568 -20.15 14.57 10.87
C LYS A 568 -19.38 14.17 9.61
N PHE A 569 -18.97 15.15 8.80
CA PHE A 569 -18.16 14.89 7.61
C PHE A 569 -16.79 14.33 8.00
N ILE A 570 -16.16 14.87 9.05
CA ILE A 570 -14.88 14.35 9.55
C ILE A 570 -15.01 12.89 10.01
N GLU A 571 -16.09 12.53 10.72
CA GLU A 571 -16.36 11.14 11.13
C GLU A 571 -16.49 10.22 9.91
N GLU A 572 -17.25 10.62 8.89
CA GLU A 572 -17.42 9.85 7.64
C GLU A 572 -16.07 9.67 6.89
N VAL A 573 -15.24 10.72 6.83
CA VAL A 573 -13.90 10.68 6.20
C VAL A 573 -12.97 9.75 6.98
N ARG A 574 -12.89 9.90 8.31
CA ARG A 574 -12.03 9.07 9.17
C ARG A 574 -12.45 7.60 9.15
N GLU A 575 -13.75 7.32 9.06
CA GLU A 575 -14.25 5.95 8.91
C GLU A 575 -13.74 5.35 7.59
N LYS A 576 -13.97 6.02 6.45
CA LYS A 576 -13.49 5.56 5.14
C LYS A 576 -11.96 5.37 5.11
N GLN A 577 -11.21 6.32 5.66
CA GLN A 577 -9.76 6.27 5.74
C GLN A 577 -9.26 5.00 6.42
N LYS A 578 -9.86 4.61 7.56
CA LYS A 578 -9.48 3.37 8.27
C LYS A 578 -9.74 2.11 7.45
N TYR A 579 -10.87 2.02 6.75
CA TYR A 579 -11.17 0.85 5.91
C TYR A 579 -10.32 0.77 4.65
N ARG A 580 -9.76 1.90 4.19
CA ARG A 580 -8.82 1.89 3.06
C ARG A 580 -7.45 1.30 3.44
N MET A 581 -7.20 1.03 4.72
CA MET A 581 -6.08 0.19 5.16
C MET A 581 -6.25 -1.29 4.74
N PHE A 582 -7.38 -1.62 4.11
CA PHE A 582 -7.62 -2.88 3.42
C PHE A 582 -7.77 -2.56 1.94
N GLY A 583 -6.95 -3.15 1.08
CA GLY A 583 -6.99 -2.87 -0.35
C GLY A 583 -5.69 -3.19 -1.04
N TYR A 584 -5.53 -2.63 -2.24
CA TYR A 584 -4.39 -2.86 -3.10
C TYR A 584 -3.30 -1.84 -2.83
N VAL A 585 -2.04 -2.28 -2.92
CA VAL A 585 -0.85 -1.44 -2.73
C VAL A 585 -0.21 -1.09 -4.08
N GLY A 586 0.54 0.02 -4.14
CA GLY A 586 1.31 0.46 -5.32
C GLY A 586 2.52 -0.44 -5.68
N ARG A 587 2.57 -1.66 -5.14
CA ARG A 587 3.60 -2.68 -5.38
C ARG A 587 2.93 -3.91 -5.99
N LYS A 588 3.73 -4.73 -6.68
CA LYS A 588 3.32 -6.00 -7.29
C LYS A 588 2.30 -6.76 -6.44
N ASP A 589 1.04 -6.69 -6.85
CA ASP A 589 -0.07 -7.36 -6.18
C ASP A 589 -0.50 -8.58 -7.00
N TYR A 590 -0.51 -9.73 -6.34
CA TYR A 590 -0.85 -11.03 -6.93
C TYR A 590 -2.19 -11.58 -6.42
N SER A 591 -2.97 -10.80 -5.68
CA SER A 591 -4.17 -11.22 -4.95
C SER A 591 -5.30 -11.73 -5.85
N LEU A 592 -5.35 -11.31 -7.11
CA LEU A 592 -6.38 -11.75 -8.05
C LEU A 592 -6.15 -13.14 -8.64
N ASN A 593 -5.00 -13.77 -8.41
CA ASN A 593 -4.70 -15.09 -8.98
C ASN A 593 -5.79 -16.13 -8.69
N GLY A 594 -6.17 -16.23 -7.41
CA GLY A 594 -7.16 -17.22 -6.96
C GLY A 594 -8.55 -16.99 -7.54
N LEU A 595 -8.96 -15.71 -7.68
CA LEU A 595 -10.24 -15.35 -8.31
C LEU A 595 -10.24 -15.68 -9.81
N LEU A 596 -9.13 -15.38 -10.51
CA LEU A 596 -8.94 -15.72 -11.92
C LEU A 596 -8.94 -17.24 -12.14
N ASP A 597 -8.28 -18.01 -11.27
CA ASP A 597 -8.24 -19.47 -11.38
C ASP A 597 -9.62 -20.11 -11.13
N CYS A 598 -10.42 -19.55 -10.20
CA CYS A 598 -11.83 -19.93 -10.06
C CYS A 598 -12.61 -19.67 -11.34
N TYR A 599 -12.45 -18.48 -11.95
CA TYR A 599 -13.13 -18.11 -13.19
C TYR A 599 -12.80 -19.07 -14.35
N LYS A 600 -11.52 -19.41 -14.53
CA LYS A 600 -11.07 -20.35 -15.57
C LYS A 600 -11.75 -21.72 -15.47
N LYS A 601 -12.07 -22.18 -14.26
CA LYS A 601 -12.74 -23.47 -14.02
C LYS A 601 -14.26 -23.42 -14.27
N LEU A 602 -14.87 -22.25 -14.44
CA LEU A 602 -16.29 -22.13 -14.75
C LEU A 602 -16.60 -22.59 -16.19
N PRO A 603 -17.75 -23.25 -16.44
CA PRO A 603 -18.12 -23.72 -17.76
C PRO A 603 -18.40 -22.56 -18.71
N LEU A 604 -17.90 -22.64 -19.96
CA LEU A 604 -18.10 -21.60 -20.97
C LEU A 604 -19.58 -21.49 -21.37
N ASN A 605 -20.21 -20.39 -21.01
CA ASN A 605 -21.57 -20.00 -21.40
C ASN A 605 -21.74 -18.47 -21.26
N GLU A 606 -22.90 -17.95 -21.67
CA GLU A 606 -23.19 -16.51 -21.60
C GLU A 606 -23.13 -15.97 -20.15
N GLU A 607 -23.60 -16.74 -19.17
CA GLU A 607 -23.56 -16.37 -17.75
C GLU A 607 -22.10 -16.22 -17.24
N LYS A 608 -21.19 -17.12 -17.67
CA LYS A 608 -19.77 -17.06 -17.32
C LYS A 608 -19.21 -15.68 -17.66
N LEU A 609 -19.37 -15.22 -18.89
CA LEU A 609 -18.82 -13.93 -19.31
C LEU A 609 -19.63 -12.74 -18.77
N CYS A 610 -20.94 -12.73 -18.99
CA CYS A 610 -21.78 -11.55 -18.74
C CYS A 610 -22.01 -11.26 -17.26
N CYS A 611 -21.93 -12.28 -16.39
CA CYS A 611 -22.09 -12.14 -14.95
C CYS A 611 -20.74 -12.25 -14.22
N TYR A 612 -20.12 -13.43 -14.24
CA TYR A 612 -18.90 -13.69 -13.47
C TYR A 612 -17.69 -12.95 -14.07
N GLY A 613 -17.56 -12.97 -15.39
CA GLY A 613 -16.48 -12.31 -16.13
C GLY A 613 -16.52 -10.80 -15.96
N MET A 614 -17.71 -10.20 -15.99
CA MET A 614 -17.85 -8.76 -15.74
C MET A 614 -17.55 -8.36 -14.30
N ARG A 615 -17.88 -9.21 -13.32
CA ARG A 615 -17.47 -8.97 -11.92
C ARG A 615 -15.96 -9.09 -11.74
N LEU A 616 -15.32 -10.09 -12.37
CA LEU A 616 -13.86 -10.23 -12.39
C LEU A 616 -13.19 -9.03 -13.06
N PHE A 617 -13.70 -8.60 -14.22
CA PHE A 617 -13.20 -7.43 -14.96
C PHE A 617 -13.27 -6.17 -14.12
N TYR A 618 -14.41 -5.96 -13.48
CA TYR A 618 -14.66 -4.85 -12.59
C TYR A 618 -13.67 -4.82 -11.43
N VAL A 619 -13.50 -5.94 -10.70
CA VAL A 619 -12.51 -6.05 -9.62
C VAL A 619 -11.08 -5.81 -10.13
N SER A 620 -10.72 -6.37 -11.29
CA SER A 620 -9.40 -6.20 -11.90
C SER A 620 -9.08 -4.73 -12.21
N ASN A 621 -10.04 -4.00 -12.76
CA ASN A 621 -9.92 -2.57 -13.05
C ASN A 621 -9.77 -1.74 -11.77
N LEU A 622 -10.43 -2.12 -10.68
CA LEU A 622 -10.28 -1.43 -9.40
C LEU A 622 -8.91 -1.65 -8.80
N ALA A 623 -8.44 -2.91 -8.82
CA ALA A 623 -7.10 -3.25 -8.38
C ALA A 623 -6.03 -2.47 -9.18
N ASP A 624 -6.18 -2.36 -10.50
CA ASP A 624 -5.27 -1.62 -11.39
C ASP A 624 -5.35 -0.09 -11.19
N SER A 625 -6.51 0.42 -10.73
CA SER A 625 -6.67 1.86 -10.45
C SER A 625 -6.09 2.30 -9.10
N ILE A 626 -6.05 1.39 -8.12
CA ILE A 626 -5.64 1.69 -6.75
C ILE A 626 -4.22 1.16 -6.45
N GLY A 627 -3.74 0.17 -7.21
CA GLY A 627 -2.44 -0.45 -6.98
C GLY A 627 -1.85 -1.11 -8.24
N ASP A 628 -0.84 -1.95 -8.07
CA ASP A 628 -0.10 -2.59 -9.17
C ASP A 628 -0.58 -4.05 -9.38
N ASN A 629 -1.75 -4.18 -10.00
CA ASN A 629 -2.39 -5.47 -10.32
C ASN A 629 -1.56 -6.25 -11.35
N ARG A 630 -0.90 -7.33 -10.91
CA ARG A 630 -0.05 -8.16 -11.78
C ARG A 630 -0.80 -9.13 -12.67
N PHE A 631 -2.11 -9.26 -12.51
CA PHE A 631 -2.97 -10.14 -13.29
C PHE A 631 -3.92 -9.38 -14.22
N SER A 632 -3.84 -8.05 -14.33
CA SER A 632 -4.74 -7.27 -15.20
C SER A 632 -4.69 -7.75 -16.65
N SER A 633 -3.48 -7.93 -17.19
CA SER A 633 -3.22 -8.40 -18.54
C SER A 633 -3.75 -9.82 -18.80
N GLU A 634 -3.63 -10.72 -17.82
CA GLU A 634 -4.12 -12.10 -17.85
C GLU A 634 -5.65 -12.14 -17.78
N VAL A 635 -6.26 -11.37 -16.87
CA VAL A 635 -7.72 -11.22 -16.78
C VAL A 635 -8.29 -10.75 -18.11
N ASP A 636 -7.73 -9.67 -18.67
CA ASP A 636 -8.18 -9.11 -19.95
C ASP A 636 -8.11 -10.16 -21.08
N ARG A 637 -7.03 -10.95 -21.11
CA ARG A 637 -6.84 -12.03 -22.09
C ARG A 637 -7.90 -13.12 -21.92
N GLU A 638 -8.07 -13.67 -20.72
CA GLU A 638 -9.03 -14.75 -20.48
C GLU A 638 -10.47 -14.33 -20.81
N LEU A 639 -10.86 -13.11 -20.45
CA LEU A 639 -12.19 -12.58 -20.77
C LEU A 639 -12.40 -12.37 -22.28
N LEU A 640 -11.40 -11.84 -22.98
CA LEU A 640 -11.46 -11.67 -24.44
C LEU A 640 -11.48 -13.02 -25.17
N GLU A 641 -10.71 -14.01 -24.71
CA GLU A 641 -10.76 -15.36 -25.27
C GLU A 641 -12.13 -16.00 -25.10
N ASP A 642 -12.72 -15.92 -23.90
CA ASP A 642 -14.08 -16.42 -23.66
C ASP A 642 -15.11 -15.66 -24.52
N ALA A 643 -14.95 -14.34 -24.67
CA ALA A 643 -15.80 -13.52 -25.53
C ALA A 643 -15.72 -13.94 -27.00
N VAL A 644 -14.53 -14.20 -27.54
CA VAL A 644 -14.36 -14.69 -28.91
C VAL A 644 -14.98 -16.07 -29.08
N LYS A 645 -14.78 -17.00 -28.14
CA LYS A 645 -15.35 -18.35 -28.18
C LYS A 645 -16.89 -18.35 -28.09
N LEU A 646 -17.48 -17.37 -27.40
CA LEU A 646 -18.95 -17.19 -27.32
C LEU A 646 -19.53 -16.48 -28.55
N GLY A 647 -18.78 -15.61 -29.20
CA GLY A 647 -19.15 -14.94 -30.45
C GLY A 647 -18.72 -13.47 -30.52
N TYR A 648 -18.60 -12.96 -31.74
CA TYR A 648 -18.01 -11.63 -32.01
C TYR A 648 -18.76 -10.45 -31.39
N LYS A 649 -20.08 -10.56 -31.14
CA LYS A 649 -20.82 -9.51 -30.40
C LYS A 649 -20.28 -9.28 -28.99
N TYR A 650 -19.85 -10.34 -28.30
CA TYR A 650 -19.29 -10.25 -26.96
C TYR A 650 -17.88 -9.64 -27.00
N CYS A 651 -17.06 -10.06 -27.96
CA CYS A 651 -15.73 -9.49 -28.16
C CYS A 651 -15.81 -7.98 -28.45
N ASN A 652 -16.71 -7.57 -29.35
CA ASN A 652 -16.96 -6.17 -29.65
C ASN A 652 -17.42 -5.40 -28.41
N ALA A 653 -18.42 -5.92 -27.69
CA ALA A 653 -18.95 -5.27 -26.49
C ALA A 653 -17.87 -5.06 -25.42
N LEU A 654 -16.98 -6.05 -25.21
CA LEU A 654 -15.88 -5.94 -24.24
C LEU A 654 -14.84 -4.91 -24.70
N PHE A 655 -14.51 -4.87 -25.99
CA PHE A 655 -13.60 -3.86 -26.55
C PHE A 655 -14.16 -2.43 -26.38
N GLU A 656 -15.46 -2.24 -26.64
CA GLU A 656 -16.11 -0.93 -26.56
C GLU A 656 -16.13 -0.34 -25.13
N LEU A 657 -16.04 -1.17 -24.08
CA LEU A 657 -15.92 -0.67 -22.70
C LEU A 657 -14.64 0.14 -22.47
N LYS A 658 -13.56 -0.16 -23.20
CA LYS A 658 -12.24 0.45 -23.01
C LYS A 658 -11.67 1.09 -24.26
N ASN A 659 -12.48 1.25 -25.30
CA ASN A 659 -12.16 1.95 -26.55
C ASN A 659 -12.04 3.48 -26.32
N THR A 660 -11.01 3.87 -25.55
CA THR A 660 -10.67 5.25 -25.18
C THR A 660 -9.30 5.60 -25.75
N PRO A 661 -9.01 6.89 -26.05
CA PRO A 661 -7.72 7.28 -26.62
C PRO A 661 -6.50 6.80 -25.83
N LYS A 662 -6.59 6.72 -24.49
CA LYS A 662 -5.51 6.28 -23.60
C LYS A 662 -5.26 4.77 -23.67
N GLY A 663 -6.32 3.96 -23.76
CA GLY A 663 -6.25 2.49 -23.78
C GLY A 663 -6.22 1.87 -25.19
N LEU A 664 -6.50 2.65 -26.24
CA LEU A 664 -6.80 2.17 -27.59
C LEU A 664 -5.77 1.18 -28.14
N VAL A 665 -4.48 1.51 -28.00
CA VAL A 665 -3.40 0.69 -28.57
C VAL A 665 -3.28 -0.64 -27.85
N TYR A 666 -3.42 -0.66 -26.53
CA TYR A 666 -3.37 -1.88 -25.72
C TYR A 666 -4.55 -2.80 -26.05
N TRP A 667 -5.77 -2.26 -26.02
CA TRP A 667 -7.00 -3.03 -26.23
C TRP A 667 -7.11 -3.59 -27.65
N ARG A 668 -6.68 -2.82 -28.68
CA ARG A 668 -6.60 -3.35 -30.05
C ARG A 668 -5.67 -4.55 -30.16
N MET A 669 -4.51 -4.50 -29.51
CA MET A 669 -3.58 -5.63 -29.51
C MET A 669 -4.19 -6.84 -28.80
N LYS A 670 -4.80 -6.65 -27.63
CA LYS A 670 -5.44 -7.74 -26.88
C LYS A 670 -6.56 -8.41 -27.66
N VAL A 671 -7.38 -7.64 -28.39
CA VAL A 671 -8.42 -8.18 -29.27
C VAL A 671 -7.79 -8.98 -30.42
N LEU A 672 -6.76 -8.43 -31.08
CA LEU A 672 -6.06 -9.16 -32.15
C LEU A 672 -5.45 -10.46 -31.61
N ASP A 673 -4.65 -10.41 -30.54
CA ASP A 673 -4.06 -11.59 -29.89
C ASP A 673 -5.12 -12.66 -29.62
N SER A 674 -6.26 -12.28 -29.05
CA SER A 674 -7.35 -13.22 -28.74
C SER A 674 -8.02 -13.82 -29.99
N LEU A 675 -8.20 -13.03 -31.05
CA LEU A 675 -8.71 -13.52 -32.35
C LEU A 675 -7.71 -14.48 -33.01
N TYR A 676 -6.40 -14.20 -32.93
CA TYR A 676 -5.35 -15.06 -33.48
C TYR A 676 -5.18 -16.36 -32.68
N CYS A 677 -5.26 -16.31 -31.35
CA CYS A 677 -5.25 -17.51 -30.51
C CYS A 677 -6.44 -18.44 -30.80
N ASN A 678 -7.54 -17.90 -31.32
CA ASN A 678 -8.74 -18.64 -31.69
C ASN A 678 -8.98 -18.69 -33.21
N ILE A 679 -7.94 -18.46 -34.02
CA ILE A 679 -8.06 -18.40 -35.49
C ILE A 679 -8.58 -19.70 -36.10
N ASP A 680 -8.35 -20.83 -35.43
CA ASP A 680 -8.82 -22.14 -35.87
C ASP A 680 -10.35 -22.30 -35.78
N LEU A 681 -11.04 -21.39 -35.07
CA LEU A 681 -12.51 -21.29 -35.10
C LEU A 681 -13.03 -20.64 -36.40
N ILE A 682 -12.16 -19.96 -37.16
CA ILE A 682 -12.50 -19.27 -38.41
C ILE A 682 -12.29 -20.21 -39.59
N SER A 683 -13.38 -20.78 -40.12
CA SER A 683 -13.33 -21.70 -41.27
C SER A 683 -13.62 -21.06 -42.62
N ASP A 684 -14.12 -19.82 -42.65
CA ASP A 684 -14.56 -19.15 -43.86
C ASP A 684 -13.55 -18.12 -44.39
N ASP A 685 -13.26 -18.18 -45.69
CA ASP A 685 -12.32 -17.26 -46.36
C ASP A 685 -12.78 -15.79 -46.22
N SER A 686 -14.11 -15.53 -46.14
CA SER A 686 -14.60 -14.14 -45.99
C SER A 686 -14.31 -13.55 -44.61
N GLU A 687 -14.40 -14.35 -43.55
CA GLU A 687 -14.01 -13.95 -42.19
C GLU A 687 -12.49 -13.78 -42.05
N LEU A 688 -11.68 -14.66 -42.67
CA LEU A 688 -10.22 -14.49 -42.73
C LEU A 688 -9.83 -13.18 -43.43
N ILE A 689 -10.56 -12.80 -44.49
CA ILE A 689 -10.36 -11.50 -45.16
C ILE A 689 -10.77 -10.34 -44.25
N ALA A 690 -11.84 -10.48 -43.47
CA ALA A 690 -12.24 -9.47 -42.49
C ALA A 690 -11.15 -9.28 -41.42
N LEU A 691 -10.60 -10.37 -40.87
CA LEU A 691 -9.49 -10.31 -39.92
C LEU A 691 -8.26 -9.63 -40.54
N TYR A 692 -7.91 -9.98 -41.78
CA TYR A 692 -6.82 -9.32 -42.51
C TYR A 692 -7.04 -7.81 -42.63
N ARG A 693 -8.27 -7.38 -42.95
CA ARG A 693 -8.61 -5.95 -43.04
C ARG A 693 -8.49 -5.26 -41.69
N LEU A 694 -8.95 -5.90 -40.61
CA LEU A 694 -8.85 -5.36 -39.25
C LEU A 694 -7.40 -5.18 -38.83
N THR A 695 -6.58 -6.21 -38.94
CA THR A 695 -5.16 -6.21 -38.56
C THR A 695 -4.38 -5.11 -39.28
N ASN A 696 -4.53 -5.01 -40.61
CA ASN A 696 -3.85 -3.98 -41.42
C ASN A 696 -4.48 -2.57 -41.28
N SER A 697 -5.63 -2.47 -40.61
CA SER A 697 -6.25 -1.18 -40.25
C SER A 697 -5.78 -0.69 -38.90
N TRP A 698 -5.60 -1.59 -37.94
CA TRP A 698 -5.19 -1.26 -36.58
C TRP A 698 -3.68 -1.15 -36.41
N ILE A 699 -2.89 -1.91 -37.17
CA ILE A 699 -1.43 -1.81 -37.20
C ILE A 699 -1.00 -1.17 -38.52
N LYS A 700 -0.41 0.03 -38.47
CA LYS A 700 -0.01 0.81 -39.65
C LYS A 700 1.49 0.86 -39.80
N GLU A 701 2.00 0.35 -40.92
CA GLU A 701 3.45 0.29 -41.20
C GLU A 701 4.16 1.64 -41.06
N TYR A 702 3.58 2.71 -41.62
CA TYR A 702 4.18 4.05 -41.54
C TYR A 702 4.20 4.63 -40.13
N ILE A 703 3.38 4.13 -39.20
CA ILE A 703 3.36 4.57 -37.80
C ILE A 703 4.37 3.75 -36.98
N GLU A 704 4.45 2.45 -37.23
CA GLU A 704 5.30 1.54 -36.45
C GLU A 704 6.79 1.61 -36.82
N ASN A 705 7.12 2.04 -38.05
CA ASN A 705 8.49 2.25 -38.49
C ASN A 705 9.27 3.30 -37.67
N ASP A 706 8.57 4.27 -37.09
CA ASP A 706 9.17 5.39 -36.34
C ASP A 706 9.18 5.16 -34.82
N ARG A 707 8.83 3.95 -34.33
CA ARG A 707 8.74 3.62 -32.90
C ARG A 707 9.87 2.72 -32.43
N GLU A 708 10.31 2.95 -31.18
CA GLU A 708 11.38 2.18 -30.51
C GLU A 708 11.03 0.67 -30.37
N TYR A 709 9.73 0.35 -30.27
CA TYR A 709 9.21 -1.02 -30.27
C TYR A 709 8.37 -1.27 -31.53
N ASN A 710 9.07 -1.51 -32.66
CA ASN A 710 8.46 -1.70 -33.98
C ASN A 710 7.62 -3.00 -34.04
N ARG A 711 6.30 -2.86 -34.22
CA ARG A 711 5.34 -4.00 -34.28
C ARG A 711 5.18 -4.63 -35.66
N LEU A 712 6.05 -4.29 -36.61
CA LEU A 712 5.98 -4.83 -37.97
C LEU A 712 6.22 -6.33 -38.04
N GLU A 713 7.03 -6.89 -37.15
CA GLU A 713 7.24 -8.35 -37.09
C GLU A 713 5.94 -9.06 -36.69
N THR A 714 5.21 -8.54 -35.70
CA THR A 714 3.89 -9.04 -35.30
C THR A 714 2.90 -8.96 -36.47
N LEU A 715 2.83 -7.84 -37.18
CA LEU A 715 1.97 -7.68 -38.36
C LEU A 715 2.29 -8.71 -39.45
N ARG A 716 3.58 -8.94 -39.75
CA ARG A 716 4.02 -9.93 -40.75
C ARG A 716 3.63 -11.34 -40.34
N SER A 717 3.81 -11.70 -39.07
CA SER A 717 3.44 -13.01 -38.51
C SER A 717 1.93 -13.24 -38.57
N TYR A 718 1.14 -12.24 -38.19
CA TYR A 718 -0.31 -12.26 -38.27
C TYR A 718 -0.84 -12.39 -39.70
N ASN A 719 -0.28 -11.62 -40.64
CA ASN A 719 -0.61 -11.74 -42.05
C ASN A 719 -0.24 -13.13 -42.60
N TYR A 720 0.87 -13.70 -42.14
CA TYR A 720 1.27 -15.07 -42.47
C TYR A 720 0.25 -16.11 -42.04
N GLU A 721 -0.18 -16.02 -40.78
CA GLU A 721 -1.12 -16.96 -40.18
C GLU A 721 -2.49 -16.95 -40.87
N ILE A 722 -2.98 -15.77 -41.29
CA ILE A 722 -4.22 -15.64 -42.08
C ILE A 722 -4.04 -16.22 -43.48
N ILE A 723 -3.04 -15.73 -44.23
CA ILE A 723 -2.88 -16.07 -45.65
C ILE A 723 -2.64 -17.58 -45.82
N SER A 724 -1.93 -18.22 -44.90
CA SER A 724 -1.69 -19.66 -44.93
C SER A 724 -2.97 -20.51 -44.77
N ARG A 725 -4.00 -20.00 -44.11
CA ARG A 725 -5.30 -20.68 -43.88
C ARG A 725 -6.35 -20.42 -44.95
N ILE A 726 -6.19 -19.39 -45.78
CA ILE A 726 -7.14 -19.11 -46.87
C ILE A 726 -7.13 -20.24 -47.89
N SER A 727 -8.29 -20.83 -48.15
CA SER A 727 -8.44 -21.96 -49.06
C SER A 727 -8.21 -21.55 -50.51
N SER A 728 -8.77 -20.40 -50.92
CA SER A 728 -8.64 -19.87 -52.28
C SER A 728 -7.20 -19.45 -52.64
N SER A 729 -6.61 -20.11 -53.65
CA SER A 729 -5.28 -19.76 -54.15
C SER A 729 -5.23 -18.36 -54.77
N GLU A 730 -6.29 -17.95 -55.47
CA GLU A 730 -6.38 -16.61 -56.08
C GLU A 730 -6.38 -15.51 -55.02
N ILE A 731 -7.08 -15.71 -53.90
CA ILE A 731 -7.12 -14.74 -52.80
C ILE A 731 -5.76 -14.69 -52.10
N ARG A 732 -5.12 -15.84 -51.87
CA ARG A 732 -3.76 -15.89 -51.30
C ARG A 732 -2.76 -15.12 -52.13
N GLU A 733 -2.71 -15.36 -53.44
CA GLU A 733 -1.80 -14.64 -54.34
C GLU A 733 -2.05 -13.13 -54.35
N LYS A 734 -3.32 -12.70 -54.34
CA LYS A 734 -3.70 -11.28 -54.25
C LYS A 734 -3.26 -10.62 -52.94
N LEU A 735 -3.34 -11.32 -51.81
CA LEU A 735 -2.92 -10.79 -50.52
C LEU A 735 -1.40 -10.79 -50.36
N MET A 736 -0.71 -11.84 -50.81
CA MET A 736 0.76 -11.89 -50.84
C MET A 736 1.35 -10.77 -51.70
N ALA A 737 0.70 -10.43 -52.83
CA ALA A 737 1.14 -9.34 -53.71
C ALA A 737 1.09 -7.95 -53.07
N LYS A 738 0.39 -7.77 -51.93
CA LYS A 738 0.33 -6.49 -51.19
C LYS A 738 1.56 -6.24 -50.30
N GLY A 739 2.46 -7.22 -50.13
CA GLY A 739 3.60 -7.12 -49.22
C GLY A 739 3.22 -7.33 -47.75
N LEU A 740 4.20 -7.25 -46.83
CA LEU A 740 4.03 -7.41 -45.37
C LEU A 740 3.59 -8.82 -44.91
N TYR A 741 4.20 -9.85 -45.46
CA TYR A 741 4.02 -11.25 -45.10
C TYR A 741 5.42 -11.86 -44.91
N ASP A 742 5.68 -12.43 -43.74
CA ASP A 742 6.92 -13.18 -43.50
C ASP A 742 6.68 -14.24 -42.43
N LYS A 743 7.36 -15.38 -42.55
CA LYS A 743 7.28 -16.43 -41.53
C LYS A 743 8.08 -15.94 -40.33
N ALA A 744 7.47 -15.85 -39.16
CA ALA A 744 8.20 -15.47 -37.95
C ALA A 744 9.42 -16.38 -37.80
N GLU A 745 10.63 -15.81 -37.68
CA GLU A 745 11.75 -16.55 -37.13
C GLU A 745 11.37 -16.90 -35.69
N HIS A 746 10.97 -18.15 -35.46
CA HIS A 746 10.91 -18.68 -34.11
C HIS A 746 12.32 -18.60 -33.52
N LYS A 747 12.61 -17.51 -32.79
CA LYS A 747 13.63 -17.57 -31.75
C LYS A 747 13.05 -18.51 -30.70
N ASP A 748 13.43 -19.78 -30.79
CA ASP A 748 13.36 -20.71 -29.68
C ASP A 748 14.13 -20.07 -28.52
N PHE A 749 13.42 -19.34 -27.67
CA PHE A 749 13.86 -19.06 -26.31
C PHE A 749 13.56 -20.28 -25.44
N SER A 750 13.87 -21.48 -25.94
CA SER A 750 14.07 -22.64 -25.07
C SER A 750 15.37 -22.39 -24.32
N VAL A 751 15.28 -21.69 -23.20
CA VAL A 751 16.33 -21.68 -22.19
C VAL A 751 16.42 -23.11 -21.67
N GLU A 752 17.30 -23.91 -22.28
CA GLU A 752 17.73 -25.20 -21.77
C GLU A 752 18.36 -24.98 -20.40
N THR A 753 17.55 -25.09 -19.35
CA THR A 753 18.03 -25.12 -17.98
C THR A 753 17.47 -26.38 -17.32
N GLY A 754 18.37 -27.34 -17.06
CA GLY A 754 18.17 -28.42 -16.09
C GLY A 754 17.91 -29.84 -16.61
N ARG A 755 18.27 -30.21 -17.85
CA ARG A 755 17.89 -31.53 -18.41
C ARG A 755 18.66 -32.75 -17.88
N ASP A 756 19.88 -32.62 -17.36
CA ASP A 756 20.72 -33.82 -17.18
C ASP A 756 20.35 -34.70 -15.96
N TYR A 757 19.86 -34.14 -14.85
CA TYR A 757 19.60 -34.94 -13.63
C TYR A 757 18.25 -35.66 -13.59
N ASN A 758 17.19 -35.09 -14.19
CA ASN A 758 15.87 -35.74 -14.24
C ASN A 758 15.87 -36.96 -15.18
N LEU A 759 16.70 -36.94 -16.22
CA LEU A 759 16.79 -38.00 -17.23
C LEU A 759 17.14 -39.37 -16.64
N GLU A 760 18.02 -39.44 -15.64
CA GLU A 760 18.40 -40.70 -15.01
C GLU A 760 17.22 -41.35 -14.26
N ILE A 761 16.43 -40.55 -13.55
CA ILE A 761 15.25 -41.02 -12.80
C ILE A 761 14.14 -41.43 -13.77
N ILE A 762 13.93 -40.64 -14.82
CA ILE A 762 12.95 -40.93 -15.87
C ILE A 762 13.33 -42.20 -16.64
N ASN A 763 14.62 -42.43 -16.92
CA ASN A 763 15.09 -43.67 -17.53
C ASN A 763 14.93 -44.86 -16.59
N LEU A 764 15.25 -44.72 -15.30
CA LEU A 764 15.01 -45.74 -14.29
C LEU A 764 13.52 -46.15 -14.21
N LEU A 765 12.61 -45.17 -14.24
CA LEU A 765 11.16 -45.43 -14.25
C LEU A 765 10.70 -46.13 -15.54
N LYS A 766 11.29 -45.79 -16.70
CA LYS A 766 10.99 -46.44 -17.98
C LYS A 766 11.53 -47.87 -18.07
N GLU A 767 12.70 -48.14 -17.48
CA GLU A 767 13.36 -49.44 -17.51
C GLU A 767 12.80 -50.42 -16.46
N ASP A 768 12.74 -49.98 -15.20
CA ASP A 768 12.44 -50.85 -14.04
C ASP A 768 10.99 -50.69 -13.53
N GLY A 769 10.23 -49.71 -14.05
CA GLY A 769 8.91 -49.33 -13.53
C GLY A 769 8.99 -48.66 -12.14
N TYR A 770 7.82 -48.37 -11.57
CA TYR A 770 7.74 -47.85 -10.19
C TYR A 770 8.00 -48.97 -9.17
N ASN A 771 9.03 -48.78 -8.33
CA ASN A 771 9.44 -49.71 -7.28
C ASN A 771 10.16 -48.96 -6.14
N GLU A 772 10.49 -49.63 -5.04
CA GLU A 772 11.14 -49.02 -3.87
C GLU A 772 12.44 -48.26 -4.19
N LYS A 773 13.21 -48.71 -5.20
CA LYS A 773 14.44 -48.04 -5.63
C LYS A 773 14.12 -46.72 -6.32
N ALA A 774 13.19 -46.72 -7.27
CA ALA A 774 12.76 -45.50 -7.95
C ALA A 774 12.10 -44.50 -6.98
N GLU A 775 11.25 -44.99 -6.07
CA GLU A 775 10.66 -44.19 -5.00
C GLU A 775 11.74 -43.54 -4.11
N GLY A 776 12.69 -44.33 -3.60
CA GLY A 776 13.76 -43.81 -2.75
C GLY A 776 14.62 -42.74 -3.42
N VAL A 777 14.87 -42.87 -4.74
CA VAL A 777 15.59 -41.85 -5.51
C VAL A 777 14.76 -40.56 -5.64
N ILE A 778 13.47 -40.65 -5.96
CA ILE A 778 12.58 -39.48 -6.03
C ILE A 778 12.52 -38.77 -4.66
N LEU A 779 12.32 -39.53 -3.58
CA LEU A 779 12.27 -39.00 -2.22
C LEU A 779 13.57 -38.31 -1.82
N THR A 780 14.72 -38.86 -2.21
CA THR A 780 16.03 -38.25 -1.95
C THR A 780 16.16 -36.88 -2.64
N GLN A 781 15.64 -36.74 -3.86
CA GLN A 781 15.67 -35.45 -4.56
C GLN A 781 14.72 -34.42 -3.95
N ILE A 782 13.55 -34.86 -3.49
CA ILE A 782 12.63 -34.01 -2.71
C ILE A 782 13.33 -33.52 -1.43
N ASP A 783 14.00 -34.42 -0.69
CA ASP A 783 14.68 -34.06 0.56
C ASP A 783 15.87 -33.11 0.34
N LYS A 784 16.52 -33.18 -0.83
CA LYS A 784 17.61 -32.26 -1.23
C LYS A 784 17.14 -30.90 -1.75
N ARG A 785 15.84 -30.73 -2.05
CA ARG A 785 15.24 -29.49 -2.60
C ARG A 785 15.92 -29.00 -3.89
N GLU A 786 16.16 -29.90 -4.84
CA GLU A 786 16.73 -29.54 -6.14
C GLU A 786 15.76 -28.66 -6.97
N ILE A 787 16.27 -27.81 -7.87
CA ILE A 787 15.44 -26.92 -8.69
C ILE A 787 14.69 -27.73 -9.76
N GLY A 788 13.40 -27.46 -9.96
CA GLY A 788 12.59 -28.06 -11.04
C GLY A 788 11.90 -29.38 -10.71
N LEU A 789 11.78 -29.72 -9.42
CA LEU A 789 11.14 -30.95 -8.94
C LEU A 789 9.69 -31.14 -9.41
N HIS A 790 8.89 -30.07 -9.57
CA HIS A 790 7.53 -30.19 -10.09
C HIS A 790 7.49 -30.87 -11.47
N LYS A 791 8.43 -30.56 -12.38
CA LYS A 791 8.52 -31.21 -13.70
C LYS A 791 8.80 -32.70 -13.58
N LEU A 792 9.74 -33.08 -12.71
CA LEU A 792 10.03 -34.48 -12.41
C LEU A 792 8.78 -35.21 -11.90
N ILE A 793 8.04 -34.60 -10.97
CA ILE A 793 6.82 -35.17 -10.40
C ILE A 793 5.73 -35.37 -11.46
N MET A 794 5.60 -34.44 -12.40
CA MET A 794 4.64 -34.51 -13.50
C MET A 794 5.04 -35.59 -14.52
N GLU A 795 6.29 -35.55 -15.01
CA GLU A 795 6.83 -36.50 -15.99
C GLU A 795 6.87 -37.95 -15.46
N ALA A 796 7.22 -38.13 -14.18
CA ALA A 796 7.18 -39.44 -13.55
C ALA A 796 5.75 -40.03 -13.57
N GLY A 797 4.74 -39.20 -13.31
CA GLY A 797 3.34 -39.64 -13.38
C GLY A 797 2.84 -39.95 -14.78
N ASP A 798 3.50 -39.50 -15.85
CA ASP A 798 3.17 -39.93 -17.22
C ASP A 798 3.66 -41.37 -17.51
N ILE A 799 4.63 -41.85 -16.75
CA ILE A 799 5.32 -43.14 -16.98
C ILE A 799 4.80 -44.22 -16.02
N ILE A 800 4.46 -43.85 -14.78
CA ILE A 800 4.05 -44.78 -13.74
C ILE A 800 2.72 -45.45 -14.10
N ALA A 801 2.69 -46.79 -14.02
CA ALA A 801 1.49 -47.55 -14.31
C ALA A 801 0.37 -47.29 -13.29
N GLN A 802 -0.89 -47.25 -13.75
CA GLN A 802 -2.06 -46.90 -12.94
C GLN A 802 -2.16 -47.65 -11.60
N LYS A 803 -1.78 -48.93 -11.55
CA LYS A 803 -1.79 -49.77 -10.33
C LYS A 803 -0.85 -49.29 -9.22
N HIS A 804 0.14 -48.46 -9.54
CA HIS A 804 1.10 -47.90 -8.59
C HIS A 804 0.88 -46.40 -8.34
N MET A 805 -0.09 -45.80 -9.02
CA MET A 805 -0.29 -44.35 -8.98
C MET A 805 -0.76 -43.87 -7.60
N GLU A 806 -1.63 -44.62 -6.92
CA GLU A 806 -2.06 -44.28 -5.55
C GLU A 806 -0.90 -44.32 -4.54
N GLU A 807 -0.01 -45.30 -4.66
CA GLU A 807 1.19 -45.39 -3.82
C GLU A 807 2.16 -44.23 -4.10
N TYR A 808 2.41 -43.94 -5.39
CA TYR A 808 3.21 -42.81 -5.82
C TYR A 808 2.67 -41.46 -5.34
N VAL A 809 1.37 -41.25 -5.46
CA VAL A 809 0.71 -40.01 -5.01
C VAL A 809 0.89 -39.83 -3.50
N ASN A 810 0.55 -40.85 -2.72
CA ASN A 810 0.61 -40.74 -1.25
C ASN A 810 2.04 -40.62 -0.71
N ARG A 811 3.03 -41.25 -1.36
CA ARG A 811 4.42 -41.27 -0.85
C ARG A 811 5.31 -40.17 -1.42
N CYS A 812 5.21 -39.89 -2.72
CA CYS A 812 6.08 -38.92 -3.39
C CYS A 812 5.40 -37.57 -3.61
N VAL A 813 4.19 -37.55 -4.19
CA VAL A 813 3.51 -36.28 -4.55
C VAL A 813 3.16 -35.47 -3.31
N VAL A 814 2.54 -36.10 -2.31
CA VAL A 814 2.19 -35.41 -1.04
C VAL A 814 3.45 -34.92 -0.32
N LYS A 815 4.53 -35.71 -0.30
CA LYS A 815 5.79 -35.29 0.31
C LYS A 815 6.43 -34.11 -0.42
N PHE A 816 6.37 -34.08 -1.75
CA PHE A 816 6.80 -32.94 -2.55
C PHE A 816 5.99 -31.67 -2.22
N ILE A 817 4.66 -31.77 -2.16
CA ILE A 817 3.80 -30.63 -1.81
C ILE A 817 4.21 -30.09 -0.44
N LEU A 818 4.33 -30.96 0.57
CA LEU A 818 4.72 -30.58 1.93
C LEU A 818 6.12 -29.96 2.00
N SER A 819 7.10 -30.46 1.23
CA SER A 819 8.48 -29.95 1.26
C SER A 819 8.66 -28.59 0.58
N GLU A 820 8.03 -28.42 -0.59
CA GLU A 820 8.11 -27.19 -1.40
C GLU A 820 7.10 -26.13 -0.96
N SER A 821 6.15 -26.52 -0.11
CA SER A 821 5.14 -25.64 0.46
C SER A 821 5.75 -24.39 1.11
N LYS A 822 6.99 -24.43 1.64
CA LYS A 822 7.65 -23.29 2.29
C LYS A 822 7.54 -21.97 1.50
N TYR A 823 7.55 -22.02 0.17
CA TYR A 823 7.51 -20.84 -0.70
C TYR A 823 6.10 -20.49 -1.23
N GLY A 824 5.06 -21.10 -0.67
CA GLY A 824 3.68 -20.97 -1.13
C GLY A 824 3.39 -21.79 -2.39
N TYR A 825 2.10 -21.93 -2.73
CA TYR A 825 1.62 -22.80 -3.82
C TYR A 825 1.63 -22.12 -5.19
N ILE A 826 1.61 -20.79 -5.24
CA ILE A 826 1.55 -20.01 -6.49
C ILE A 826 2.86 -20.12 -7.30
N GLY A 827 4.03 -20.07 -6.64
CA GLY A 827 5.34 -19.94 -7.30
C GLY A 827 6.17 -21.22 -7.43
N SER A 828 5.75 -22.32 -6.80
CA SER A 828 6.55 -23.55 -6.65
C SER A 828 6.20 -24.66 -7.66
N GLY A 829 5.25 -24.40 -8.57
CA GLY A 829 4.68 -25.42 -9.46
C GLY A 829 3.73 -26.39 -8.75
N ILE A 830 3.38 -26.13 -7.49
CA ILE A 830 2.45 -26.94 -6.71
C ILE A 830 1.04 -26.88 -7.30
N SER A 831 0.60 -25.72 -7.82
CA SER A 831 -0.72 -25.60 -8.49
C SER A 831 -0.88 -26.60 -9.65
N ASP A 832 0.14 -26.75 -10.49
CA ASP A 832 0.14 -27.70 -11.62
C ASP A 832 0.07 -29.16 -11.12
N VAL A 833 0.76 -29.45 -10.01
CA VAL A 833 0.73 -30.77 -9.36
C VAL A 833 -0.66 -31.06 -8.78
N PHE A 834 -1.31 -30.08 -8.15
CA PHE A 834 -2.70 -30.22 -7.70
C PHE A 834 -3.62 -30.50 -8.89
N GLU A 835 -3.53 -29.73 -9.97
CA GLU A 835 -4.38 -29.90 -11.16
C GLU A 835 -4.33 -31.33 -11.70
N ARG A 836 -3.15 -31.95 -11.66
CA ARG A 836 -2.96 -33.32 -12.15
C ARG A 836 -3.46 -34.40 -11.20
N TYR A 837 -3.24 -34.25 -9.89
CA TYR A 837 -3.40 -35.36 -8.94
C TYR A 837 -4.56 -35.20 -7.94
N TYR A 838 -5.30 -34.09 -7.93
CA TYR A 838 -6.32 -33.81 -6.90
C TYR A 838 -7.39 -34.91 -6.77
N GLU A 839 -7.80 -35.56 -7.87
CA GLU A 839 -8.79 -36.65 -7.84
C GLU A 839 -8.30 -37.90 -7.09
N MET A 840 -6.98 -38.04 -6.93
CA MET A 840 -6.33 -39.20 -6.33
C MET A 840 -6.01 -39.01 -4.83
N PHE A 841 -6.21 -37.81 -4.29
CA PHE A 841 -5.99 -37.54 -2.87
C PHE A 841 -7.15 -38.10 -2.04
N ASN A 842 -6.83 -38.90 -1.02
CA ASN A 842 -7.79 -39.38 -0.03
C ASN A 842 -8.03 -38.33 1.08
N ASP A 843 -9.03 -38.56 1.94
CA ASP A 843 -9.45 -37.58 2.93
C ASP A 843 -8.39 -37.31 4.01
N ASN A 844 -7.57 -38.30 4.35
CA ASN A 844 -6.42 -38.10 5.27
C ASN A 844 -5.38 -37.17 4.63
N THR A 845 -5.13 -37.31 3.33
CA THR A 845 -4.23 -36.43 2.58
C THR A 845 -4.75 -34.99 2.57
N TRP A 846 -6.04 -34.78 2.32
CA TRP A 846 -6.65 -33.45 2.36
C TRP A 846 -6.53 -32.79 3.73
N ASN A 847 -6.84 -33.54 4.80
CA ASN A 847 -6.69 -33.03 6.18
C ASN A 847 -5.24 -32.68 6.51
N LEU A 848 -4.28 -33.54 6.14
CA LEU A 848 -2.85 -33.28 6.35
C LEU A 848 -2.36 -32.02 5.64
N LEU A 849 -2.78 -31.83 4.38
CA LEU A 849 -2.42 -30.65 3.60
C LEU A 849 -3.05 -29.38 4.18
N PHE A 850 -4.31 -29.46 4.62
CA PHE A 850 -4.99 -28.34 5.28
C PHE A 850 -4.31 -27.93 6.60
N GLU A 851 -4.02 -28.91 7.47
CA GLU A 851 -3.28 -28.68 8.72
C GLU A 851 -1.91 -28.07 8.47
N ASN A 852 -1.22 -28.49 7.41
CA ASN A 852 0.06 -27.90 7.01
C ASN A 852 -0.07 -26.42 6.63
N ILE A 853 -1.12 -26.05 5.88
CA ILE A 853 -1.39 -24.65 5.52
C ILE A 853 -1.65 -23.82 6.79
N VAL A 854 -2.53 -24.29 7.68
CA VAL A 854 -2.85 -23.58 8.94
C VAL A 854 -1.61 -23.41 9.82
N THR A 855 -0.80 -24.45 9.96
CA THR A 855 0.45 -24.42 10.76
C THR A 855 1.42 -23.40 10.19
N ARG A 856 1.65 -23.43 8.87
CA ARG A 856 2.53 -22.46 8.20
C ARG A 856 2.01 -21.04 8.32
N PHE A 857 0.70 -20.84 8.19
CA PHE A 857 0.08 -19.52 8.36
C PHE A 857 0.29 -18.97 9.78
N ALA A 858 0.31 -19.84 10.79
CA ALA A 858 0.56 -19.48 12.19
C ALA A 858 2.03 -19.20 12.52
N GLU A 859 2.96 -19.89 11.86
CA GLU A 859 4.40 -19.80 12.14
C GLU A 859 5.14 -18.78 11.26
N SER A 860 4.46 -18.19 10.28
CA SER A 860 5.07 -17.30 9.29
C SER A 860 5.18 -15.87 9.76
N ASP A 861 6.28 -15.21 9.37
CA ASP A 861 6.43 -13.76 9.50
C ASP A 861 5.37 -13.02 8.65
N TYR A 862 5.04 -11.78 9.03
CA TYR A 862 4.00 -10.97 8.36
C TYR A 862 4.20 -10.85 6.84
N GLY A 863 5.46 -10.71 6.39
CA GLY A 863 5.79 -10.62 4.96
C GLY A 863 5.57 -11.93 4.18
N ILE A 864 5.55 -13.08 4.86
CA ILE A 864 5.23 -14.37 4.25
C ILE A 864 3.71 -14.56 4.22
N ILE A 865 2.99 -14.20 5.29
CA ILE A 865 1.51 -14.28 5.38
C ILE A 865 0.84 -13.64 4.15
N ALA A 866 1.37 -12.52 3.68
CA ALA A 866 0.97 -11.84 2.44
C ALA A 866 0.86 -12.73 1.20
N SER A 867 1.63 -13.81 1.13
CA SER A 867 1.64 -14.76 0.00
C SER A 867 0.90 -16.07 0.29
N LEU A 868 0.59 -16.37 1.55
CA LEU A 868 0.01 -17.65 1.98
C LEU A 868 -1.49 -17.78 1.76
N TRP A 869 -2.22 -16.68 1.54
CA TRP A 869 -3.66 -16.76 1.18
C TRP A 869 -3.88 -17.59 -0.10
N GLY A 870 -2.90 -17.58 -1.00
CA GLY A 870 -2.91 -18.37 -2.24
C GLY A 870 -2.97 -19.87 -1.98
N ASP A 871 -2.37 -20.34 -0.89
CA ASP A 871 -2.35 -21.76 -0.52
C ASP A 871 -3.75 -22.24 -0.16
N PHE A 872 -4.49 -21.47 0.67
CA PHE A 872 -5.90 -21.76 0.99
C PHE A 872 -6.77 -21.77 -0.26
N THR A 873 -6.57 -20.81 -1.15
CA THR A 873 -7.41 -20.68 -2.36
C THR A 873 -7.14 -21.81 -3.35
N ILE A 874 -5.88 -22.12 -3.64
CA ILE A 874 -5.49 -23.24 -4.51
C ILE A 874 -6.00 -24.56 -3.93
N PHE A 875 -5.78 -24.80 -2.63
CA PHE A 875 -6.33 -25.96 -1.94
C PHE A 875 -7.85 -26.08 -2.13
N SER A 876 -8.57 -24.97 -1.91
CA SER A 876 -10.03 -24.93 -1.99
C SER A 876 -10.56 -25.18 -3.40
N ILE A 877 -9.92 -24.62 -4.43
CA ILE A 877 -10.30 -24.86 -5.83
C ILE A 877 -10.29 -26.36 -6.13
N TYR A 878 -9.20 -27.05 -5.79
CA TYR A 878 -9.05 -28.46 -6.14
C TYR A 878 -9.84 -29.39 -5.22
N TYR A 879 -9.92 -29.10 -3.92
CA TYR A 879 -10.74 -29.86 -2.98
C TYR A 879 -12.23 -29.81 -3.36
N LEU A 880 -12.76 -28.60 -3.61
CA LEU A 880 -14.16 -28.42 -4.00
C LEU A 880 -14.45 -29.04 -5.37
N SER A 881 -13.53 -28.92 -6.33
CA SER A 881 -13.66 -29.56 -7.65
C SER A 881 -13.76 -31.08 -7.58
N ARG A 882 -13.13 -31.72 -6.60
CA ARG A 882 -13.22 -33.17 -6.35
C ARG A 882 -14.62 -33.57 -5.89
N ILE A 883 -15.23 -32.75 -5.04
CA ILE A 883 -16.53 -33.05 -4.42
C ILE A 883 -17.66 -32.70 -5.38
N ASP A 884 -17.72 -31.45 -5.81
CA ASP A 884 -18.76 -30.91 -6.67
C ASP A 884 -18.23 -29.67 -7.42
N LYS A 885 -18.10 -29.79 -8.73
CA LYS A 885 -17.59 -28.72 -9.60
C LYS A 885 -18.45 -27.45 -9.54
N ASP A 886 -19.74 -27.54 -9.20
CA ASP A 886 -20.59 -26.35 -9.07
C ASP A 886 -20.24 -25.51 -7.83
N LYS A 887 -19.54 -26.08 -6.84
CA LYS A 887 -19.08 -25.34 -5.64
C LYS A 887 -18.02 -24.28 -5.96
N ILE A 888 -17.36 -24.37 -7.12
CA ILE A 888 -16.44 -23.33 -7.60
C ILE A 888 -17.16 -21.99 -7.79
N LYS A 889 -18.45 -21.99 -8.17
CA LYS A 889 -19.25 -20.76 -8.26
C LYS A 889 -19.38 -20.09 -6.89
N ALA A 890 -19.63 -20.88 -5.84
CA ALA A 890 -19.73 -20.35 -4.48
C ALA A 890 -18.40 -19.79 -3.97
N LEU A 891 -17.28 -20.47 -4.28
CA LEU A 891 -15.94 -19.96 -3.97
C LEU A 891 -15.65 -18.65 -4.73
N PHE A 892 -15.92 -18.61 -6.04
CA PHE A 892 -15.78 -17.41 -6.86
C PHE A 892 -16.60 -16.25 -6.28
N ASP A 893 -17.87 -16.48 -5.95
CA ASP A 893 -18.75 -15.45 -5.41
C ASP A 893 -18.25 -14.89 -4.08
N CYS A 894 -17.72 -15.75 -3.21
CA CYS A 894 -17.16 -15.36 -1.93
C CYS A 894 -15.87 -14.55 -2.09
N LEU A 895 -14.93 -15.01 -2.92
CA LEU A 895 -13.69 -14.29 -3.21
C LEU A 895 -13.96 -12.96 -3.92
N CYS A 896 -14.90 -12.94 -4.87
CA CYS A 896 -15.28 -11.73 -5.60
C CYS A 896 -15.88 -10.70 -4.64
N LYS A 897 -16.80 -11.10 -3.76
CA LYS A 897 -17.33 -10.22 -2.69
C LYS A 897 -16.25 -9.71 -1.75
N THR A 898 -15.25 -10.54 -1.45
CA THR A 898 -14.10 -10.14 -0.63
C THR A 898 -13.34 -9.02 -1.33
N HIS A 899 -12.97 -9.20 -2.60
CA HIS A 899 -12.31 -8.14 -3.38
C HIS A 899 -13.17 -6.89 -3.55
N GLU A 900 -14.47 -7.03 -3.83
CA GLU A 900 -15.42 -5.91 -3.88
C GLU A 900 -15.43 -5.14 -2.54
N SER A 901 -15.36 -5.84 -1.41
CA SER A 901 -15.29 -5.23 -0.07
C SER A 901 -13.95 -4.51 0.17
N LEU A 902 -12.83 -5.11 -0.25
CA LEU A 902 -11.51 -4.46 -0.18
C LEU A 902 -11.48 -3.17 -1.01
N SER A 903 -11.95 -3.20 -2.26
CA SER A 903 -12.00 -2.01 -3.12
C SER A 903 -12.92 -0.92 -2.57
N SER A 904 -14.11 -1.31 -2.10
CA SER A 904 -15.18 -0.38 -1.69
C SER A 904 -15.11 0.07 -0.23
N ALA A 905 -14.04 -0.27 0.51
CA ALA A 905 -13.95 -0.01 1.94
C ALA A 905 -15.18 -0.58 2.70
N ASN A 906 -15.51 -1.83 2.38
CA ASN A 906 -16.69 -2.56 2.84
C ASN A 906 -18.00 -1.77 2.57
N GLY A 907 -18.22 -1.39 1.30
CA GLY A 907 -19.43 -0.71 0.82
C GLY A 907 -19.52 0.80 1.09
N ARG A 908 -18.48 1.42 1.66
CA ARG A 908 -18.48 2.86 2.02
C ARG A 908 -18.07 3.78 0.88
N VAL A 909 -17.33 3.25 -0.07
CA VAL A 909 -16.96 3.94 -1.30
C VAL A 909 -17.87 3.38 -2.40
N LYS A 910 -18.63 4.29 -3.02
CA LYS A 910 -19.42 3.93 -4.20
C LYS A 910 -18.48 3.68 -5.36
N ILE A 911 -18.69 2.56 -6.03
CA ILE A 911 -17.91 2.18 -7.18
C ILE A 911 -18.87 1.81 -8.31
N LYS A 912 -18.56 2.26 -9.52
CA LYS A 912 -19.44 2.13 -10.69
C LYS A 912 -19.24 0.78 -11.36
N GLU A 913 -20.27 -0.07 -11.32
CA GLU A 913 -20.27 -1.34 -12.05
C GLU A 913 -20.15 -1.13 -13.58
N GLU A 914 -19.41 -2.03 -14.22
CA GLU A 914 -19.31 -2.11 -15.68
C GLU A 914 -20.26 -3.21 -16.20
N LYS A 915 -20.99 -2.91 -17.28
CA LYS A 915 -21.92 -3.86 -17.91
C LYS A 915 -21.69 -3.89 -19.40
N LEU A 916 -21.70 -5.09 -19.99
CA LEU A 916 -21.61 -5.26 -21.43
C LEU A 916 -22.91 -4.76 -22.08
N ILE A 917 -22.74 -3.97 -23.13
CA ILE A 917 -23.82 -3.57 -24.03
C ILE A 917 -23.61 -4.37 -25.31
N LEU A 918 -24.47 -5.36 -25.53
CA LEU A 918 -24.40 -6.22 -26.71
C LEU A 918 -25.08 -5.54 -27.90
N ASP A 919 -24.42 -5.58 -29.05
CA ASP A 919 -25.03 -5.23 -30.33
C ASP A 919 -25.45 -6.52 -31.05
N GLU A 920 -26.75 -6.78 -31.08
CA GLU A 920 -27.33 -7.96 -31.73
C GLU A 920 -27.20 -7.94 -33.27
N ASN A 921 -26.78 -6.82 -33.87
CA ASN A 921 -26.47 -6.76 -35.30
C ASN A 921 -25.10 -7.36 -35.64
N ILE A 922 -24.22 -7.58 -34.66
CA ILE A 922 -22.90 -8.16 -34.86
C ILE A 922 -23.01 -9.68 -34.76
N THR A 923 -23.17 -10.35 -35.90
CA THR A 923 -23.33 -11.82 -35.94
C THR A 923 -22.10 -12.55 -36.47
N SER A 924 -21.22 -11.85 -37.18
CA SER A 924 -20.00 -12.39 -37.80
C SER A 924 -18.79 -11.49 -37.53
N LEU A 925 -17.59 -12.01 -37.83
CA LEU A 925 -16.37 -11.20 -37.75
C LEU A 925 -16.43 -10.03 -38.74
N SER A 926 -17.02 -10.26 -39.91
CA SER A 926 -17.22 -9.22 -40.92
C SER A 926 -18.09 -8.06 -40.40
N ASP A 927 -19.16 -8.36 -39.67
CA ASP A 927 -20.04 -7.33 -39.08
C ASP A 927 -19.27 -6.50 -38.04
N MET A 928 -18.51 -7.16 -37.16
CA MET A 928 -17.66 -6.48 -36.17
C MET A 928 -16.64 -5.57 -36.83
N VAL A 929 -15.97 -6.05 -37.89
CA VAL A 929 -14.97 -5.28 -38.62
C VAL A 929 -15.60 -4.07 -39.32
N ASN A 930 -16.78 -4.22 -39.94
CA ASN A 930 -17.48 -3.10 -40.55
C ASN A 930 -17.89 -2.05 -39.50
N PHE A 931 -18.40 -2.49 -38.36
CA PHE A 931 -18.71 -1.62 -37.22
C PHE A 931 -17.47 -0.85 -36.74
N GLN A 932 -16.38 -1.56 -36.43
CA GLN A 932 -15.15 -0.98 -35.89
C GLN A 932 -14.40 -0.06 -36.85
N LEU A 933 -14.53 -0.30 -38.15
CA LEU A 933 -13.88 0.51 -39.19
C LEU A 933 -14.82 1.57 -39.80
N ASN A 934 -16.08 1.64 -39.38
CA ASN A 934 -17.14 2.49 -39.95
C ASN A 934 -17.25 2.34 -41.48
N ILE A 935 -17.39 1.11 -41.97
CA ILE A 935 -17.45 0.75 -43.40
C ILE A 935 -18.88 0.50 -43.86
#